data_AF-A0A1M6CDQ2-F1
#
_entry.id   AF-A0A1M6CDQ2-F1
#
_cell.length_a   1.000
_cell.length_b   1.000
_cell.length_c   1.000
_cell.angle_alpha   90.00
_cell.angle_beta   90.00
_cell.angle_gamma   90.00
#
_symmetry.space_group_name_H-M   'P 1'
#
loop_
_entity.id
_entity.type
_entity.pdbx_description
1 polymer ?
#
loop_
_entity_poly.entity_id
_entity_poly.type
_entity_poly.pdbx_seq_one_letter_code
_entity_poly.pdbx_strand_id
1 'polypeptide(L)'
;MQFTSYLPLPTRVYKSNLLLLLIFLVCSLNYTVAQQSPSGVVSLSELEIEKAVQPWWPLQKNTAITGAPLTIAGTNFKKGIGTLSESSVYIFLDGKGDTFKAEVGLQDPSAFPVAVKYNALSDGSKLFYTQDETGKKFVGIANSEETMGSGSVQFVIKGDGKLLWRSKKIKGGQTPTPIALSLKGIKVLELTVNDGDDGISGDHAVWGNPEITYSSFKPILVDANYINTLKTVDNNFNNHLKPLIEQLPVGSAALRTGVNKDWLVEKVSLSSNIYKEDNGKEIMMSNGLVSRTFRLSPNCATVDFKNLTTGESLLRGVSPEAMLTIDGQEYAVGGLDGQKEYGYLKKEWLDDLWSPDGSFQLSTFTIGDIQKRIEWPNKRWSLESKQPQKGKSISFTYHHSRLKDIEVQVHYNIYDGIPLISKWFTITNKGSHTIVLNNFKSEILAMVEAESAVEKQRGWETPNIHVESDYAFHSMSMKNANKVVHWEKDPRYTSQASYLLATPCLLECKLPIGPNEAIAPAATFESFRIWELPYDSSDKQRKGLYTNAMYAKIAPWVTENPLFLHVTTTEDAKVKAAIDQCAETGYEMVILSFGSGLNMEDLSESNIAKFKALADYAHAKGIELGGYSLLSSRWISDEVDVINPETGKRGGVIHGSSPCLNSQWGIDYFEKLKVFFEKTGFDLLEHDGSYPGQLCASTAHVGHRGLEDSQWKSWKRISDFYKWCNEKGIFLNIPDWYYLSGSTKNSIGYREVNWSLPRERQLVLGRQNMFDGTYDRLPSMSWTFVPLTEYHGGGAAATIEPLDTHVKAYKAHMIQNYGMGLQACYRGPRLYDTERTKSMVIEVVDWYKKYRDILNSPIVHLKRANGREMDGIMHVNPELKEKGMAMFFNPTNEEITQTIQLPLYYTGLTEVARIQEKEGPVKTYTLERDYSVPITVKIPAHGYNWFKIH
;
A
#
# COMPACT_ATOMS: atom_id res chain seq x y z
N MET A 1 32.35 -11.79 45.00
CA MET A 1 32.05 -13.01 45.78
C MET A 1 32.22 -14.22 44.87
N GLN A 2 32.71 -15.35 45.39
CA GLN A 2 32.68 -16.68 44.75
C GLN A 2 31.47 -17.46 45.35
N PHE A 3 31.03 -18.67 44.95
CA PHE A 3 31.36 -19.61 43.85
C PHE A 3 30.04 -19.93 43.08
N THR A 4 29.71 -21.02 42.37
CA THR A 4 30.29 -22.31 41.86
C THR A 4 29.51 -22.58 40.55
N SER A 5 30.06 -22.79 39.36
CA SER A 5 30.90 -23.89 38.85
C SER A 5 30.23 -25.29 38.82
N TYR A 6 30.01 -25.82 37.61
CA TYR A 6 30.03 -27.27 37.30
C TYR A 6 30.62 -27.48 35.88
N LEU A 7 31.21 -28.66 35.64
CA LEU A 7 32.06 -28.98 34.48
C LEU A 7 31.43 -30.03 33.53
N PRO A 8 31.88 -30.13 32.27
CA PRO A 8 31.36 -31.06 31.24
C PRO A 8 32.18 -32.37 31.12
N LEU A 9 32.00 -33.09 30.00
CA LEU A 9 32.68 -34.34 29.53
C LEU A 9 31.93 -35.66 29.88
N PRO A 10 32.19 -36.80 29.18
CA PRO A 10 33.20 -37.04 28.14
C PRO A 10 32.71 -37.64 26.80
N THR A 11 33.58 -37.59 25.79
CA THR A 11 33.54 -38.45 24.60
C THR A 11 34.20 -39.81 24.88
N ARG A 12 33.71 -40.89 24.24
CA ARG A 12 34.51 -42.11 24.04
C ARG A 12 34.06 -42.89 22.81
N VAL A 13 35.03 -43.41 22.07
CA VAL A 13 34.87 -44.27 20.88
C VAL A 13 35.70 -45.54 21.14
N TYR A 14 35.25 -46.73 20.70
CA TYR A 14 36.01 -47.67 19.85
C TYR A 14 35.38 -49.09 19.71
N LYS A 15 35.08 -49.43 18.45
CA LYS A 15 35.07 -50.75 17.77
C LYS A 15 34.76 -52.07 18.52
N SER A 16 33.79 -52.80 17.97
CA SER A 16 33.96 -54.15 17.39
C SER A 16 33.02 -54.23 16.18
N ASN A 17 33.53 -54.23 14.94
CA ASN A 17 33.80 -55.41 14.09
C ASN A 17 32.54 -56.23 13.69
N LEU A 18 32.38 -56.77 12.48
CA LEU A 18 32.98 -56.52 11.16
C LEU A 18 32.31 -57.50 10.17
N LEU A 19 31.42 -57.07 9.26
CA LEU A 19 31.17 -57.85 8.03
C LEU A 19 30.52 -57.03 6.89
N LEU A 20 31.03 -57.27 5.67
CA LEU A 20 30.41 -57.05 4.35
C LEU A 20 29.74 -55.70 4.07
N LEU A 21 30.58 -54.67 3.89
CA LEU A 21 30.30 -53.56 2.99
C LEU A 21 30.43 -54.03 1.52
N LEU A 22 29.47 -54.82 1.02
CA LEU A 22 29.48 -55.30 -0.37
C LEU A 22 28.10 -55.76 -0.88
N ILE A 23 27.19 -54.81 -1.09
CA ILE A 23 26.17 -54.76 -2.16
C ILE A 23 25.77 -53.28 -2.25
N PHE A 24 26.35 -52.56 -3.21
CA PHE A 24 26.06 -51.15 -3.47
C PHE A 24 25.56 -50.98 -4.92
N LEU A 25 24.62 -51.84 -5.30
CA LEU A 25 23.84 -51.78 -6.53
C LEU A 25 22.58 -52.66 -6.36
N VAL A 26 21.47 -52.30 -7.01
CA VAL A 26 20.20 -53.05 -7.02
C VAL A 26 19.51 -53.21 -5.65
N CYS A 27 19.00 -52.11 -5.09
CA CYS A 27 17.71 -52.13 -4.36
C CYS A 27 17.05 -50.75 -4.14
N SER A 28 17.33 -49.77 -5.00
CA SER A 28 16.73 -48.41 -4.94
C SER A 28 15.52 -48.29 -5.88
N LEU A 29 14.46 -49.04 -5.61
CA LEU A 29 13.14 -48.84 -6.24
C LEU A 29 12.07 -48.54 -5.18
N ASN A 30 11.32 -47.47 -5.44
CA ASN A 30 9.95 -47.25 -4.96
C ASN A 30 9.72 -47.30 -3.44
N TYR A 31 10.16 -46.25 -2.74
CA TYR A 31 9.42 -45.71 -1.58
C TYR A 31 8.94 -44.27 -1.83
N THR A 32 8.33 -44.07 -3.00
CA THR A 32 7.34 -43.00 -3.18
C THR A 32 6.09 -43.33 -2.36
N VAL A 33 6.11 -42.97 -1.08
CA VAL A 33 4.86 -42.78 -0.32
C VAL A 33 4.19 -41.52 -0.88
N ALA A 34 3.51 -41.69 -2.01
CA ALA A 34 2.56 -40.71 -2.48
C ALA A 34 1.48 -40.59 -1.40
N GLN A 35 1.38 -39.42 -0.78
CA GLN A 35 0.28 -39.09 0.12
C GLN A 35 -0.99 -38.92 -0.73
N GLN A 36 -1.58 -40.04 -1.16
CA GLN A 36 -2.83 -40.05 -1.89
C GLN A 36 -3.91 -39.43 -1.01
N SER A 37 -4.46 -38.30 -1.45
CA SER A 37 -5.81 -37.89 -1.07
C SER A 37 -6.72 -39.12 -1.21
N PRO A 38 -7.50 -39.49 -0.19
CA PRO A 38 -8.11 -40.82 -0.15
C PRO A 38 -9.12 -40.99 -1.28
N SER A 39 -8.88 -41.98 -2.14
CA SER A 39 -9.88 -42.45 -3.10
C SER A 39 -11.10 -42.96 -2.33
N GLY A 40 -12.28 -42.42 -2.64
CA GLY A 40 -13.46 -42.61 -1.83
C GLY A 40 -14.72 -42.84 -2.64
N VAL A 41 -15.78 -43.20 -1.90
CA VAL A 41 -17.16 -43.16 -2.39
C VAL A 41 -17.89 -42.12 -1.56
N VAL A 42 -18.69 -41.27 -2.21
CA VAL A 42 -19.60 -40.33 -1.53
C VAL A 42 -21.00 -40.50 -2.11
N SER A 43 -22.01 -40.50 -1.24
CA SER A 43 -23.41 -40.48 -1.67
C SER A 43 -23.87 -39.04 -1.92
N LEU A 44 -24.75 -38.84 -2.90
CA LEU A 44 -25.26 -37.50 -3.23
C LEU A 44 -25.98 -36.81 -2.04
N SER A 45 -26.58 -37.58 -1.13
CA SER A 45 -27.21 -37.05 0.08
C SER A 45 -26.21 -36.61 1.18
N GLU A 46 -24.94 -36.98 1.05
CA GLU A 46 -23.83 -36.57 1.94
C GLU A 46 -23.18 -35.24 1.51
N LEU A 47 -23.68 -34.62 0.43
CA LEU A 47 -23.22 -33.34 -0.09
C LEU A 47 -24.15 -32.17 0.31
N GLU A 48 -23.72 -30.93 0.04
CA GLU A 48 -24.48 -29.70 0.25
C GLU A 48 -25.52 -29.49 -0.86
N ILE A 49 -26.69 -30.12 -0.70
CA ILE A 49 -27.79 -30.13 -1.70
C ILE A 49 -28.43 -28.76 -1.98
N GLU A 50 -28.15 -27.75 -1.16
CA GLU A 50 -28.79 -26.43 -1.18
C GLU A 50 -28.50 -25.62 -2.45
N LYS A 51 -27.51 -26.05 -3.25
CA LYS A 51 -27.12 -25.44 -4.53
C LYS A 51 -27.84 -26.02 -5.76
N ALA A 52 -28.70 -27.03 -5.57
CA ALA A 52 -29.46 -27.65 -6.65
C ALA A 52 -30.63 -26.78 -7.13
N VAL A 53 -31.00 -26.92 -8.41
CA VAL A 53 -32.12 -26.22 -9.03
C VAL A 53 -33.33 -27.15 -9.09
N GLN A 54 -34.50 -26.69 -8.64
CA GLN A 54 -35.79 -27.29 -8.98
C GLN A 54 -36.91 -26.23 -8.88
N PRO A 55 -38.08 -26.41 -9.51
CA PRO A 55 -39.06 -25.34 -9.65
C PRO A 55 -39.77 -24.99 -8.34
N TRP A 56 -40.02 -25.96 -7.46
CA TRP A 56 -40.68 -25.76 -6.17
C TRP A 56 -40.13 -26.68 -5.07
N TRP A 57 -40.15 -26.18 -3.83
CA TRP A 57 -39.67 -26.86 -2.61
C TRP A 57 -38.14 -27.13 -2.57
N PRO A 58 -37.51 -27.30 -1.40
CA PRO A 58 -36.15 -27.84 -1.29
C PRO A 58 -36.14 -29.36 -1.49
N LEU A 59 -35.10 -29.91 -2.14
CA LEU A 59 -34.99 -31.37 -2.31
C LEU A 59 -34.63 -32.05 -0.98
N GLN A 60 -34.97 -33.33 -0.85
CA GLN A 60 -34.94 -34.02 0.45
C GLN A 60 -33.81 -35.06 0.53
N LYS A 61 -33.11 -35.11 1.67
CA LYS A 61 -32.00 -36.05 1.93
C LYS A 61 -32.52 -37.33 2.56
N ASN A 62 -32.30 -38.47 1.90
CA ASN A 62 -32.66 -39.82 2.36
C ASN A 62 -34.16 -40.04 2.61
N THR A 63 -35.00 -39.10 2.18
CA THR A 63 -36.46 -39.13 2.16
C THR A 63 -36.96 -38.63 0.80
N ALA A 64 -38.18 -39.02 0.43
CA ALA A 64 -38.87 -38.52 -0.74
C ALA A 64 -39.13 -37.00 -0.63
N ILE A 65 -39.47 -36.35 -1.73
CA ILE A 65 -39.78 -34.90 -1.76
C ILE A 65 -40.92 -34.51 -0.79
N THR A 66 -41.79 -35.46 -0.44
CA THR A 66 -42.88 -35.35 0.55
C THR A 66 -42.47 -35.62 2.00
N GLY A 67 -41.20 -35.95 2.26
CA GLY A 67 -40.69 -36.38 3.57
C GLY A 67 -40.93 -37.86 3.91
N ALA A 68 -41.60 -38.63 3.04
CA ALA A 68 -41.78 -40.07 3.21
C ALA A 68 -40.46 -40.87 3.06
N PRO A 69 -40.38 -42.13 3.52
CA PRO A 69 -39.26 -43.02 3.19
C PRO A 69 -39.11 -43.17 1.67
N LEU A 70 -37.87 -43.21 1.16
CA LEU A 70 -37.60 -43.40 -0.27
C LEU A 70 -37.95 -44.83 -0.71
N THR A 71 -38.96 -44.98 -1.57
CA THR A 71 -39.33 -46.29 -2.13
C THR A 71 -39.69 -46.22 -3.61
N ILE A 72 -39.25 -47.21 -4.41
CA ILE A 72 -39.60 -47.37 -5.83
C ILE A 72 -40.11 -48.80 -6.05
N ALA A 73 -41.38 -48.96 -6.43
CA ALA A 73 -42.05 -50.25 -6.60
C ALA A 73 -41.88 -51.18 -5.37
N GLY A 74 -41.96 -50.62 -4.16
CA GLY A 74 -41.74 -51.30 -2.88
C GLY A 74 -40.27 -51.52 -2.51
N THR A 75 -39.31 -51.22 -3.40
CA THR A 75 -37.87 -51.28 -3.10
C THR A 75 -37.49 -50.11 -2.20
N ASN A 76 -36.97 -50.38 -1.00
CA ASN A 76 -36.69 -49.36 0.03
C ASN A 76 -35.23 -48.87 -0.03
N PHE A 77 -35.01 -47.56 -0.05
CA PHE A 77 -33.69 -46.93 -0.13
C PHE A 77 -33.32 -46.20 1.16
N LYS A 78 -32.14 -46.52 1.73
CA LYS A 78 -31.61 -45.85 2.94
C LYS A 78 -30.77 -44.60 2.64
N LYS A 79 -30.23 -44.51 1.43
CA LYS A 79 -29.53 -43.33 0.92
C LYS A 79 -30.13 -42.92 -0.42
N GLY A 80 -30.28 -41.62 -0.62
CA GLY A 80 -30.82 -41.08 -1.86
C GLY A 80 -31.30 -39.64 -1.72
N ILE A 81 -31.82 -39.10 -2.81
CA ILE A 81 -32.51 -37.82 -2.81
C ILE A 81 -33.88 -37.93 -3.48
N GLY A 82 -34.87 -37.25 -2.88
CA GLY A 82 -36.19 -37.03 -3.46
C GLY A 82 -36.28 -35.64 -4.11
N THR A 83 -36.70 -35.59 -5.37
CA THR A 83 -36.80 -34.36 -6.19
C THR A 83 -38.16 -34.30 -6.90
N LEU A 84 -38.45 -33.17 -7.55
CA LEU A 84 -39.50 -33.07 -8.57
C LEU A 84 -38.95 -33.34 -9.97
N SER A 85 -39.84 -33.38 -10.98
CA SER A 85 -39.49 -33.06 -12.37
C SER A 85 -39.06 -31.59 -12.52
N GLU A 86 -38.44 -31.28 -13.66
CA GLU A 86 -37.69 -30.05 -13.96
C GLU A 86 -36.62 -29.70 -12.90
N SER A 87 -36.06 -30.72 -12.24
CA SER A 87 -34.95 -30.57 -11.29
C SER A 87 -33.58 -30.84 -11.95
N SER A 88 -32.53 -30.16 -11.48
CA SER A 88 -31.14 -30.35 -11.93
C SER A 88 -30.12 -30.12 -10.82
N VAL A 89 -29.16 -31.03 -10.71
CA VAL A 89 -28.07 -31.02 -9.74
C VAL A 89 -26.73 -30.99 -10.47
N TYR A 90 -25.87 -30.03 -10.16
CA TYR A 90 -24.56 -29.85 -10.79
C TYR A 90 -23.44 -30.18 -9.78
N ILE A 91 -22.51 -31.03 -10.20
CA ILE A 91 -21.49 -31.62 -9.32
C ILE A 91 -20.12 -31.45 -9.99
N PHE A 92 -19.22 -30.68 -9.36
CA PHE A 92 -17.85 -30.54 -9.81
C PHE A 92 -17.00 -31.74 -9.35
N LEU A 93 -16.18 -32.25 -10.28
CA LEU A 93 -15.42 -33.50 -10.17
C LEU A 93 -13.93 -33.33 -10.48
N ASP A 94 -13.49 -32.19 -11.03
CA ASP A 94 -12.11 -31.93 -11.50
C ASP A 94 -11.53 -33.03 -12.45
N GLY A 95 -12.38 -33.77 -13.16
CA GLY A 95 -11.95 -34.93 -13.95
C GLY A 95 -11.47 -36.14 -13.12
N LYS A 96 -11.57 -36.07 -11.78
CA LYS A 96 -11.09 -37.07 -10.81
C LYS A 96 -12.16 -38.10 -10.41
N GLY A 97 -13.39 -37.94 -10.88
CA GLY A 97 -14.45 -38.94 -10.73
C GLY A 97 -14.16 -40.19 -11.56
N ASP A 98 -14.35 -41.37 -10.98
CA ASP A 98 -14.18 -42.66 -11.67
C ASP A 98 -15.51 -43.20 -12.19
N THR A 99 -16.52 -43.32 -11.33
CA THR A 99 -17.86 -43.84 -11.70
C THR A 99 -18.99 -43.18 -10.94
N PHE A 100 -20.14 -43.01 -11.61
CA PHE A 100 -21.45 -42.73 -11.01
C PHE A 100 -22.30 -44.00 -10.99
N LYS A 101 -23.02 -44.24 -9.90
CA LYS A 101 -24.06 -45.28 -9.79
C LYS A 101 -25.31 -44.69 -9.17
N ALA A 102 -26.48 -45.17 -9.58
CA ALA A 102 -27.77 -44.87 -8.96
C ALA A 102 -28.83 -45.90 -9.38
N GLU A 103 -29.95 -45.92 -8.67
CA GLU A 103 -31.19 -46.61 -9.03
C GLU A 103 -32.30 -45.55 -9.11
N VAL A 104 -32.84 -45.29 -10.31
CA VAL A 104 -33.78 -44.18 -10.53
C VAL A 104 -35.21 -44.65 -10.78
N GLY A 105 -36.17 -43.86 -10.33
CA GLY A 105 -37.60 -44.14 -10.55
C GLY A 105 -38.51 -43.10 -9.89
N LEU A 106 -39.80 -43.42 -9.83
CA LEU A 106 -40.80 -42.61 -9.13
C LEU A 106 -41.08 -43.18 -7.74
N GLN A 107 -41.29 -42.29 -6.78
CA GLN A 107 -41.72 -42.62 -5.42
C GLN A 107 -43.06 -43.36 -5.44
N ASP A 108 -43.18 -44.43 -4.65
CA ASP A 108 -44.46 -45.14 -4.49
C ASP A 108 -45.55 -44.22 -3.90
N PRO A 109 -46.82 -44.33 -4.36
CA PRO A 109 -47.90 -43.46 -3.91
C PRO A 109 -48.17 -43.53 -2.40
N SER A 110 -48.05 -42.38 -1.73
CA SER A 110 -48.58 -42.16 -0.38
C SER A 110 -50.06 -41.79 -0.43
N ALA A 111 -50.84 -42.16 0.60
CA ALA A 111 -52.23 -41.73 0.73
C ALA A 111 -52.35 -40.20 0.73
N PHE A 112 -53.25 -39.65 -0.08
CA PHE A 112 -53.48 -38.20 -0.17
C PHE A 112 -54.17 -37.72 1.13
N PRO A 113 -53.60 -36.76 1.88
CA PRO A 113 -54.14 -36.39 3.19
C PRO A 113 -55.47 -35.66 3.07
N VAL A 114 -56.43 -36.02 3.91
CA VAL A 114 -57.61 -35.18 4.17
C VAL A 114 -57.19 -33.91 4.92
N ALA A 115 -57.69 -32.75 4.49
CA ALA A 115 -57.31 -31.40 4.94
C ALA A 115 -55.93 -30.86 4.47
N VAL A 116 -55.57 -31.08 3.20
CA VAL A 116 -54.51 -30.31 2.51
C VAL A 116 -54.97 -28.89 2.14
N LYS A 117 -54.01 -27.98 2.01
CA LYS A 117 -54.15 -26.68 1.33
C LYS A 117 -53.37 -26.72 0.01
N TYR A 118 -53.65 -25.80 -0.91
CA TYR A 118 -52.87 -25.67 -2.14
C TYR A 118 -52.51 -24.21 -2.49
N ASN A 119 -51.46 -24.07 -3.30
CA ASN A 119 -51.21 -22.89 -4.14
C ASN A 119 -51.45 -23.30 -5.60
N ALA A 120 -52.14 -22.47 -6.41
CA ALA A 120 -52.23 -22.70 -7.85
C ALA A 120 -50.91 -22.32 -8.54
N LEU A 121 -50.51 -23.08 -9.56
CA LEU A 121 -49.33 -22.85 -10.37
C LEU A 121 -49.72 -22.29 -11.74
N SER A 122 -48.75 -21.71 -12.46
CA SER A 122 -48.98 -20.97 -13.72
C SER A 122 -49.39 -21.84 -14.91
N ASP A 123 -49.23 -23.15 -14.81
CA ASP A 123 -49.68 -24.16 -15.77
C ASP A 123 -51.11 -24.68 -15.48
N GLY A 124 -51.74 -24.24 -14.38
CA GLY A 124 -53.04 -24.71 -13.92
C GLY A 124 -53.00 -25.88 -12.94
N SER A 125 -51.82 -26.46 -12.68
CA SER A 125 -51.64 -27.46 -11.63
C SER A 125 -51.67 -26.84 -10.23
N LYS A 126 -51.69 -27.66 -9.18
CA LYS A 126 -51.81 -27.23 -7.79
C LYS A 126 -50.71 -27.86 -6.94
N LEU A 127 -49.95 -27.03 -6.22
CA LEU A 127 -48.96 -27.45 -5.23
C LEU A 127 -49.65 -27.61 -3.87
N PHE A 128 -49.74 -28.86 -3.40
CA PHE A 128 -50.40 -29.23 -2.15
C PHE A 128 -49.43 -29.28 -0.98
N TYR A 129 -49.90 -28.79 0.17
CA TYR A 129 -49.18 -28.83 1.44
C TYR A 129 -50.15 -28.98 2.62
N THR A 130 -49.72 -29.69 3.66
CA THR A 130 -50.32 -29.53 5.00
C THR A 130 -49.64 -28.37 5.71
N GLN A 131 -50.29 -27.80 6.72
CA GLN A 131 -49.75 -26.72 7.53
C GLN A 131 -50.13 -26.92 8.99
N ASP A 132 -49.13 -26.89 9.86
CA ASP A 132 -49.26 -26.95 11.32
C ASP A 132 -48.33 -25.90 11.97
N GLU A 133 -48.22 -25.91 13.30
CA GLU A 133 -47.41 -24.96 14.07
C GLU A 133 -45.90 -25.06 13.76
N THR A 134 -45.44 -26.18 13.19
CA THR A 134 -44.04 -26.37 12.75
C THR A 134 -43.77 -25.90 11.32
N GLY A 135 -44.80 -25.46 10.59
CA GLY A 135 -44.67 -24.86 9.26
C GLY A 135 -45.53 -25.54 8.18
N LYS A 136 -45.09 -25.42 6.92
CA LYS A 136 -45.71 -26.13 5.78
C LYS A 136 -44.95 -27.43 5.50
N LYS A 137 -45.66 -28.49 5.13
CA LYS A 137 -45.10 -29.78 4.69
C LYS A 137 -45.64 -30.13 3.31
N PHE A 138 -44.76 -30.39 2.36
CA PHE A 138 -45.11 -30.69 0.96
C PHE A 138 -45.80 -32.04 0.83
N VAL A 139 -46.91 -32.08 0.09
CA VAL A 139 -47.68 -33.31 -0.17
C VAL A 139 -47.52 -33.76 -1.61
N GLY A 140 -47.45 -32.81 -2.55
CA GLY A 140 -47.24 -33.10 -3.96
C GLY A 140 -47.71 -32.00 -4.88
N ILE A 141 -47.56 -32.22 -6.17
CA ILE A 141 -48.23 -31.42 -7.21
C ILE A 141 -49.25 -32.32 -7.90
N ALA A 142 -50.46 -31.79 -8.15
CA ALA A 142 -51.50 -32.52 -8.87
C ALA A 142 -52.42 -31.59 -9.67
N ASN A 143 -53.07 -32.17 -10.68
CA ASN A 143 -54.00 -31.45 -11.55
C ASN A 143 -55.45 -31.41 -11.02
N SER A 144 -55.71 -32.02 -9.86
CA SER A 144 -57.03 -32.06 -9.19
C SER A 144 -56.89 -31.89 -7.67
N GLU A 145 -57.98 -31.59 -6.97
CA GLU A 145 -58.00 -31.51 -5.49
C GLU A 145 -58.28 -32.86 -4.80
N GLU A 146 -58.66 -33.88 -5.56
CA GLU A 146 -59.11 -35.19 -5.03
C GLU A 146 -58.08 -36.30 -5.24
N THR A 147 -57.22 -36.19 -6.27
CA THR A 147 -56.26 -37.23 -6.64
C THR A 147 -54.93 -36.63 -7.12
N MET A 148 -53.84 -37.29 -6.71
CA MET A 148 -52.51 -37.08 -7.30
C MET A 148 -52.33 -38.03 -8.49
N GLY A 149 -51.75 -37.53 -9.58
CA GLY A 149 -51.47 -38.34 -10.76
C GLY A 149 -50.42 -39.43 -10.50
N SER A 150 -50.34 -40.41 -11.40
CA SER A 150 -49.41 -41.55 -11.26
C SER A 150 -47.94 -41.21 -11.53
N GLY A 151 -47.64 -39.96 -11.93
CA GLY A 151 -46.32 -39.47 -12.32
C GLY A 151 -45.78 -40.10 -13.61
N SER A 152 -45.00 -39.31 -14.35
CA SER A 152 -44.07 -39.87 -15.34
C SER A 152 -42.90 -38.94 -15.57
N VAL A 153 -41.68 -39.46 -15.50
CA VAL A 153 -40.46 -38.66 -15.60
C VAL A 153 -39.43 -39.26 -16.54
N GLN A 154 -38.49 -38.44 -16.98
CA GLN A 154 -37.31 -38.88 -17.71
C GLN A 154 -36.04 -38.38 -17.03
N PHE A 155 -35.19 -39.33 -16.59
CA PHE A 155 -33.90 -39.03 -15.98
C PHE A 155 -32.85 -38.81 -17.07
N VAL A 156 -32.05 -37.75 -16.95
CA VAL A 156 -31.03 -37.33 -17.90
C VAL A 156 -29.72 -37.08 -17.16
N ILE A 157 -28.60 -37.55 -17.70
CA ILE A 157 -27.27 -37.36 -17.13
C ILE A 157 -26.35 -36.78 -18.21
N LYS A 158 -25.68 -35.67 -17.92
CA LYS A 158 -24.71 -35.02 -18.81
C LYS A 158 -23.35 -34.82 -18.12
N GLY A 159 -22.27 -34.85 -18.90
CA GLY A 159 -20.91 -34.56 -18.46
C GLY A 159 -20.35 -33.43 -19.30
N ASP A 160 -19.95 -32.33 -18.66
CA ASP A 160 -19.50 -31.09 -19.31
C ASP A 160 -20.51 -30.53 -20.34
N GLY A 161 -21.80 -30.83 -20.14
CA GLY A 161 -22.92 -30.50 -21.04
C GLY A 161 -23.16 -31.49 -22.20
N LYS A 162 -22.38 -32.57 -22.32
CA LYS A 162 -22.62 -33.67 -23.29
C LYS A 162 -23.48 -34.75 -22.66
N LEU A 163 -24.49 -35.24 -23.36
CA LEU A 163 -25.35 -36.33 -22.89
C LEU A 163 -24.51 -37.61 -22.66
N LEU A 164 -24.54 -38.14 -21.43
CA LEU A 164 -23.94 -39.44 -21.07
C LEU A 164 -25.00 -40.55 -21.05
N TRP A 165 -26.19 -40.24 -20.54
CA TRP A 165 -27.30 -41.20 -20.41
C TRP A 165 -28.66 -40.52 -20.36
N ARG A 166 -29.71 -41.25 -20.75
CA ARG A 166 -31.11 -40.84 -20.72
C ARG A 166 -31.98 -42.07 -20.47
N SER A 167 -32.92 -42.00 -19.54
CA SER A 167 -33.87 -43.09 -19.30
C SER A 167 -34.90 -43.19 -20.43
N LYS A 168 -35.62 -44.32 -20.50
CA LYS A 168 -36.97 -44.30 -21.10
C LYS A 168 -37.91 -43.50 -20.19
N LYS A 169 -39.07 -43.08 -20.68
CA LYS A 169 -40.14 -42.50 -19.84
C LYS A 169 -40.52 -43.50 -18.74
N ILE A 170 -40.27 -43.16 -17.48
CA ILE A 170 -40.58 -44.00 -16.31
C ILE A 170 -41.96 -43.60 -15.78
N LYS A 171 -42.78 -44.57 -15.36
CA LYS A 171 -44.12 -44.36 -14.76
C LYS A 171 -44.18 -44.96 -13.35
N GLY A 172 -45.08 -44.44 -12.51
CA GLY A 172 -45.30 -44.96 -11.15
C GLY A 172 -45.54 -46.48 -11.12
N GLY A 173 -44.97 -47.15 -10.12
CA GLY A 173 -45.05 -48.61 -9.97
C GLY A 173 -44.10 -49.42 -10.86
N GLN A 174 -43.27 -48.79 -11.70
CA GLN A 174 -42.19 -49.49 -12.41
C GLN A 174 -40.99 -49.74 -11.48
N THR A 175 -40.34 -50.90 -11.62
CA THR A 175 -39.13 -51.27 -10.88
C THR A 175 -38.00 -50.26 -11.10
N PRO A 176 -37.17 -49.97 -10.08
CA PRO A 176 -36.05 -49.03 -10.22
C PRO A 176 -35.13 -49.37 -11.38
N THR A 177 -34.71 -48.35 -12.13
CA THR A 177 -33.80 -48.47 -13.27
C THR A 177 -32.35 -48.26 -12.80
N PRO A 178 -31.48 -49.29 -12.82
CA PRO A 178 -30.10 -49.14 -12.40
C PRO A 178 -29.26 -48.39 -13.45
N ILE A 179 -28.34 -47.57 -12.95
CA ILE A 179 -27.40 -46.76 -13.72
C ILE A 179 -25.98 -47.06 -13.24
N ALA A 180 -25.05 -47.26 -14.17
CA ALA A 180 -23.62 -47.24 -13.91
C ALA A 180 -22.90 -46.56 -15.08
N LEU A 181 -22.17 -45.48 -14.80
CA LEU A 181 -21.47 -44.65 -15.80
C LEU A 181 -20.03 -44.38 -15.37
N SER A 182 -19.12 -44.23 -16.33
CA SER A 182 -17.77 -43.72 -16.06
C SER A 182 -17.80 -42.19 -16.03
N LEU A 183 -17.03 -41.60 -15.11
CA LEU A 183 -16.87 -40.15 -14.95
C LEU A 183 -15.48 -39.64 -15.35
N LYS A 184 -14.61 -40.53 -15.85
CA LYS A 184 -13.19 -40.23 -16.09
C LYS A 184 -13.00 -39.05 -17.03
N GLY A 185 -12.35 -38.00 -16.53
CA GLY A 185 -12.08 -36.77 -17.27
C GLY A 185 -13.26 -35.78 -17.36
N ILE A 186 -14.44 -36.10 -16.83
CA ILE A 186 -15.58 -35.17 -16.75
C ILE A 186 -15.30 -34.12 -15.66
N LYS A 187 -15.35 -32.83 -15.99
CA LYS A 187 -15.14 -31.76 -14.99
C LYS A 187 -16.41 -31.48 -14.18
N VAL A 188 -17.57 -31.45 -14.82
CA VAL A 188 -18.88 -31.26 -14.16
C VAL A 188 -19.88 -32.31 -14.62
N LEU A 189 -20.50 -32.99 -13.65
CA LEU A 189 -21.62 -33.91 -13.84
C LEU A 189 -22.93 -33.17 -13.56
N GLU A 190 -23.88 -33.31 -14.47
CA GLU A 190 -25.22 -32.75 -14.41
C GLU A 190 -26.23 -33.90 -14.34
N LEU A 191 -27.04 -33.92 -13.28
CA LEU A 191 -28.10 -34.89 -13.02
C LEU A 191 -29.45 -34.18 -13.09
N THR A 192 -30.27 -34.52 -14.09
CA THR A 192 -31.53 -33.82 -14.38
C THR A 192 -32.71 -34.79 -14.37
N VAL A 193 -33.88 -34.32 -13.92
CA VAL A 193 -35.17 -35.00 -14.07
C VAL A 193 -36.09 -34.10 -14.88
N ASN A 194 -36.59 -34.59 -16.01
CA ASN A 194 -37.61 -33.92 -16.81
C ASN A 194 -39.01 -34.49 -16.50
N ASP A 195 -40.06 -33.70 -16.78
CA ASP A 195 -41.41 -34.22 -17.05
C ASP A 195 -41.38 -35.32 -18.12
N GLY A 196 -42.39 -36.17 -18.12
CA GLY A 196 -42.55 -37.26 -19.06
C GLY A 196 -43.19 -36.86 -20.39
N ASP A 197 -43.65 -35.64 -20.60
CA ASP A 197 -44.66 -35.23 -21.60
C ASP A 197 -46.11 -35.64 -21.22
N ASP A 198 -46.44 -35.76 -19.93
CA ASP A 198 -47.84 -35.83 -19.42
C ASP A 198 -48.15 -34.87 -18.24
N GLY A 199 -47.18 -34.04 -17.84
CA GLY A 199 -47.34 -32.97 -16.87
C GLY A 199 -47.05 -33.40 -15.43
N ILE A 200 -46.46 -32.49 -14.67
CA ILE A 200 -45.79 -32.65 -13.35
C ILE A 200 -46.61 -33.24 -12.17
N SER A 201 -47.83 -33.73 -12.43
CA SER A 201 -48.79 -34.23 -11.47
C SER A 201 -48.42 -35.63 -10.95
N GLY A 202 -47.68 -35.67 -9.83
CA GLY A 202 -47.19 -36.89 -9.19
C GLY A 202 -45.72 -37.23 -9.50
N ASP A 203 -44.97 -36.30 -10.09
CA ASP A 203 -43.57 -36.48 -10.51
C ASP A 203 -42.58 -36.42 -9.34
N HIS A 204 -42.79 -37.28 -8.34
CA HIS A 204 -41.94 -37.40 -7.17
C HIS A 204 -40.76 -38.33 -7.49
N ALA A 205 -39.78 -37.80 -8.19
CA ALA A 205 -38.61 -38.53 -8.64
C ALA A 205 -37.67 -38.90 -7.49
N VAL A 206 -37.08 -40.09 -7.60
CA VAL A 206 -36.14 -40.65 -6.63
C VAL A 206 -34.84 -41.02 -7.33
N TRP A 207 -33.73 -40.51 -6.78
CA TRP A 207 -32.40 -41.06 -7.01
C TRP A 207 -32.03 -41.92 -5.80
N GLY A 208 -32.24 -43.24 -5.90
CA GLY A 208 -31.89 -44.23 -4.88
C GLY A 208 -30.42 -44.67 -5.01
N ASN A 209 -29.75 -44.88 -3.88
CA ASN A 209 -28.31 -45.22 -3.81
C ASN A 209 -27.38 -44.42 -4.75
N PRO A 210 -27.51 -43.08 -4.88
CA PRO A 210 -26.69 -42.29 -5.80
C PRO A 210 -25.28 -42.13 -5.20
N GLU A 211 -24.29 -42.73 -5.85
CA GLU A 211 -22.90 -42.79 -5.39
C GLU A 211 -21.93 -42.34 -6.48
N ILE A 212 -20.93 -41.55 -6.06
CA ILE A 212 -19.78 -41.18 -6.90
C ILE A 212 -18.51 -41.77 -6.28
N THR A 213 -17.80 -42.59 -7.05
CA THR A 213 -16.42 -42.99 -6.74
C THR A 213 -15.46 -41.94 -7.31
N TYR A 214 -14.47 -41.52 -6.51
CA TYR A 214 -13.49 -40.50 -6.88
C TYR A 214 -12.07 -40.88 -6.44
N SER A 215 -11.07 -40.35 -7.14
CA SER A 215 -9.66 -40.68 -6.94
C SER A 215 -8.93 -39.75 -5.96
N SER A 216 -8.85 -38.44 -6.24
CA SER A 216 -8.05 -37.49 -5.43
C SER A 216 -8.78 -36.22 -4.99
N PHE A 217 -10.02 -36.01 -5.45
CA PHE A 217 -10.84 -34.83 -5.16
C PHE A 217 -12.25 -35.30 -4.79
N LYS A 218 -12.74 -34.92 -3.60
CA LYS A 218 -14.12 -35.25 -3.17
C LYS A 218 -15.10 -34.38 -3.97
N PRO A 219 -16.10 -34.98 -4.67
CA PRO A 219 -17.14 -34.24 -5.38
C PRO A 219 -17.83 -33.19 -4.52
N ILE A 220 -18.10 -32.02 -5.10
CA ILE A 220 -18.83 -30.92 -4.47
C ILE A 220 -19.98 -30.46 -5.37
N LEU A 221 -21.08 -30.00 -4.77
CA LEU A 221 -22.15 -29.36 -5.54
C LEU A 221 -21.77 -27.91 -5.87
N VAL A 222 -22.10 -27.53 -7.10
CA VAL A 222 -21.89 -26.21 -7.70
C VAL A 222 -23.21 -25.72 -8.31
N ASP A 223 -23.24 -24.45 -8.71
CA ASP A 223 -24.39 -23.84 -9.38
C ASP A 223 -24.53 -24.28 -10.85
N ALA A 224 -25.69 -24.00 -11.46
CA ALA A 224 -25.97 -24.35 -12.85
C ALA A 224 -25.11 -23.59 -13.90
N ASN A 225 -24.55 -22.43 -13.54
CA ASN A 225 -23.67 -21.66 -14.42
C ASN A 225 -22.20 -22.05 -14.28
N TYR A 226 -21.82 -22.96 -13.37
CA TYR A 226 -20.44 -23.40 -13.19
C TYR A 226 -19.82 -24.03 -14.45
N ILE A 227 -20.65 -24.67 -15.30
CA ILE A 227 -20.23 -25.14 -16.63
C ILE A 227 -19.94 -23.97 -17.58
N ASN A 228 -20.65 -22.85 -17.42
CA ASN A 228 -20.47 -21.66 -18.23
C ASN A 228 -19.26 -20.83 -17.77
N THR A 229 -19.01 -20.69 -16.46
CA THR A 229 -17.77 -20.03 -15.95
C THR A 229 -16.51 -20.80 -16.38
N LEU A 230 -16.57 -22.14 -16.41
CA LEU A 230 -15.53 -23.01 -16.98
C LEU A 230 -15.43 -22.95 -18.52
N LYS A 231 -16.44 -22.41 -19.23
CA LYS A 231 -16.48 -22.28 -20.71
C LYS A 231 -16.28 -20.86 -21.21
N THR A 232 -16.37 -19.85 -20.34
CA THR A 232 -15.96 -18.46 -20.63
C THR A 232 -14.45 -18.26 -20.62
N VAL A 233 -13.67 -19.34 -20.75
CA VAL A 233 -12.22 -19.30 -20.98
C VAL A 233 -11.95 -18.57 -22.30
N ASP A 234 -11.51 -17.32 -22.15
CA ASP A 234 -10.67 -16.59 -23.09
C ASP A 234 -11.26 -16.18 -24.45
N ASN A 235 -12.57 -16.03 -24.61
CA ASN A 235 -13.09 -15.26 -25.76
C ASN A 235 -12.61 -13.79 -25.74
N ASN A 236 -12.63 -13.13 -24.57
CA ASN A 236 -12.07 -11.78 -24.44
C ASN A 236 -10.55 -11.78 -24.63
N PHE A 237 -9.85 -12.70 -23.96
CA PHE A 237 -8.40 -12.80 -24.01
C PHE A 237 -7.88 -13.09 -25.42
N ASN A 238 -8.41 -14.09 -26.14
CA ASN A 238 -7.93 -14.42 -27.48
C ASN A 238 -8.22 -13.32 -28.52
N ASN A 239 -9.33 -12.59 -28.39
CA ASN A 239 -9.74 -11.57 -29.35
C ASN A 239 -9.17 -10.16 -29.07
N HIS A 240 -8.84 -9.85 -27.81
CA HIS A 240 -8.46 -8.49 -27.39
C HIS A 240 -7.12 -8.44 -26.64
N LEU A 241 -6.92 -9.25 -25.60
CA LEU A 241 -5.69 -9.18 -24.79
C LEU A 241 -4.48 -9.79 -25.51
N LYS A 242 -4.62 -10.99 -26.08
CA LYS A 242 -3.54 -11.71 -26.76
C LYS A 242 -2.94 -10.93 -27.94
N PRO A 243 -3.72 -10.28 -28.83
CA PRO A 243 -3.16 -9.40 -29.86
C PRO A 243 -2.36 -8.21 -29.30
N LEU A 244 -2.68 -7.71 -28.10
CA LEU A 244 -1.89 -6.67 -27.43
C LEU A 244 -0.61 -7.25 -26.81
N ILE A 245 -0.68 -8.42 -26.17
CA ILE A 245 0.49 -9.15 -25.64
C ILE A 245 1.48 -9.46 -26.77
N GLU A 246 1.00 -9.92 -27.93
CA GLU A 246 1.84 -10.29 -29.08
C GLU A 246 2.64 -9.11 -29.65
N GLN A 247 2.16 -7.87 -29.51
CA GLN A 247 2.86 -6.65 -29.90
C GLN A 247 4.01 -6.26 -28.95
N LEU A 248 4.05 -6.78 -27.72
CA LEU A 248 5.08 -6.43 -26.74
C LEU A 248 6.45 -7.02 -27.10
N PRO A 249 7.57 -6.37 -26.71
CA PRO A 249 8.90 -6.94 -26.79
C PRO A 249 9.07 -8.11 -25.82
N VAL A 250 10.04 -8.99 -26.09
CA VAL A 250 10.51 -9.99 -25.11
C VAL A 250 11.60 -9.36 -24.24
N GLY A 251 11.60 -9.66 -22.94
CA GLY A 251 12.60 -9.13 -22.00
C GLY A 251 14.00 -9.67 -22.26
N SER A 252 15.02 -8.81 -22.13
CA SER A 252 16.42 -9.29 -22.13
C SER A 252 16.73 -10.05 -20.84
N ALA A 253 17.82 -10.83 -20.83
CA ALA A 253 18.25 -11.56 -19.63
C ALA A 253 18.38 -10.64 -18.40
N ALA A 254 19.06 -9.49 -18.52
CA ALA A 254 19.23 -8.53 -17.42
C ALA A 254 17.92 -7.91 -16.90
N LEU A 255 16.85 -7.89 -17.72
CA LEU A 255 15.52 -7.43 -17.32
C LEU A 255 14.72 -8.54 -16.60
N ARG A 256 15.06 -9.82 -16.82
CA ARG A 256 14.45 -10.99 -16.16
C ARG A 256 15.24 -11.47 -14.92
N THR A 257 16.56 -11.21 -14.85
CA THR A 257 17.45 -11.68 -13.77
C THR A 257 18.07 -10.57 -12.92
N GLY A 258 17.91 -9.30 -13.32
CA GLY A 258 18.50 -8.15 -12.65
C GLY A 258 19.87 -7.71 -13.19
N VAL A 259 20.30 -6.53 -12.75
CA VAL A 259 21.66 -5.99 -12.99
C VAL A 259 22.55 -6.21 -11.76
N ASN A 260 23.74 -6.78 -11.98
CA ASN A 260 24.73 -6.97 -10.91
C ASN A 260 25.49 -5.65 -10.62
N LYS A 261 24.79 -4.67 -10.05
CA LYS A 261 25.28 -3.33 -9.68
C LYS A 261 24.55 -2.83 -8.43
N ASP A 262 25.28 -2.19 -7.51
CA ASP A 262 24.63 -1.40 -6.45
C ASP A 262 24.18 -0.04 -7.03
N TRP A 263 22.87 0.11 -7.22
CA TRP A 263 22.25 1.30 -7.80
C TRP A 263 22.36 2.57 -6.92
N LEU A 264 22.72 2.44 -5.62
CA LEU A 264 23.02 3.60 -4.76
C LEU A 264 24.39 4.24 -5.06
N VAL A 265 25.32 3.51 -5.69
CA VAL A 265 26.68 3.98 -5.99
C VAL A 265 27.03 3.97 -7.48
N GLU A 266 26.33 3.17 -8.29
CA GLU A 266 26.48 3.11 -9.74
C GLU A 266 25.17 3.40 -10.48
N LYS A 267 25.21 4.37 -11.40
CA LYS A 267 24.05 4.74 -12.22
C LYS A 267 23.60 3.58 -13.12
N VAL A 268 22.39 3.09 -12.92
CA VAL A 268 21.76 2.06 -13.77
C VAL A 268 21.05 2.72 -14.96
N SER A 269 21.57 2.47 -16.17
CA SER A 269 21.09 3.06 -17.43
C SER A 269 20.03 2.24 -18.16
N LEU A 270 19.52 1.18 -17.53
CA LEU A 270 18.51 0.29 -18.11
C LEU A 270 17.12 0.92 -17.95
N SER A 271 16.52 1.34 -19.07
CA SER A 271 15.17 1.91 -19.06
C SER A 271 14.10 0.87 -18.80
N SER A 272 13.07 1.29 -18.06
CA SER A 272 11.91 0.48 -17.71
C SER A 272 11.08 0.14 -18.95
N ASN A 273 10.52 -1.07 -19.02
CA ASN A 273 9.49 -1.39 -20.02
C ASN A 273 8.54 -2.51 -19.58
N ILE A 274 7.52 -2.73 -20.41
CA ILE A 274 6.62 -3.88 -20.33
C ILE A 274 7.02 -4.90 -21.39
N TYR A 275 7.04 -6.18 -21.03
CA TYR A 275 7.45 -7.30 -21.87
C TYR A 275 6.41 -8.42 -21.86
N LYS A 276 6.32 -9.20 -22.94
CA LYS A 276 5.57 -10.47 -22.94
C LYS A 276 6.43 -11.62 -22.40
N GLU A 277 5.80 -12.54 -21.69
CA GLU A 277 6.41 -13.79 -21.26
C GLU A 277 6.06 -14.95 -22.18
N ASP A 278 6.90 -15.98 -22.17
CA ASP A 278 7.00 -16.97 -23.25
C ASP A 278 5.81 -17.94 -23.33
N ASN A 279 4.93 -17.92 -22.34
CA ASN A 279 3.65 -18.64 -22.32
C ASN A 279 2.48 -17.89 -22.99
N GLY A 280 2.67 -16.61 -23.36
CA GLY A 280 1.67 -15.78 -24.03
C GLY A 280 0.47 -15.36 -23.16
N LYS A 281 0.40 -15.75 -21.88
CA LYS A 281 -0.66 -15.37 -20.91
C LYS A 281 -0.22 -14.32 -19.91
N GLU A 282 1.08 -14.08 -19.81
CA GLU A 282 1.70 -13.22 -18.80
C GLU A 282 2.51 -12.08 -19.43
N ILE A 283 2.55 -10.95 -18.73
CA ILE A 283 3.38 -9.79 -19.06
C ILE A 283 4.16 -9.34 -17.83
N MET A 284 5.38 -8.85 -18.03
CA MET A 284 6.27 -8.39 -16.97
C MET A 284 6.60 -6.91 -17.16
N MET A 285 6.38 -6.09 -16.12
CA MET A 285 7.00 -4.76 -16.01
C MET A 285 8.36 -4.91 -15.32
N SER A 286 9.44 -4.37 -15.89
CA SER A 286 10.79 -4.46 -15.30
C SER A 286 11.67 -3.28 -15.69
N ASN A 287 12.60 -2.93 -14.80
CA ASN A 287 13.72 -2.01 -15.04
C ASN A 287 15.09 -2.64 -14.69
N GLY A 288 15.13 -3.95 -14.39
CA GLY A 288 16.33 -4.67 -13.96
C GLY A 288 16.77 -4.44 -12.50
N LEU A 289 16.05 -3.63 -11.72
CA LEU A 289 16.20 -3.49 -10.26
C LEU A 289 14.96 -4.00 -9.51
N VAL A 290 13.78 -3.85 -10.11
CA VAL A 290 12.52 -4.45 -9.66
C VAL A 290 11.75 -4.97 -10.87
N SER A 291 10.94 -6.02 -10.67
CA SER A 291 9.99 -6.49 -11.69
C SER A 291 8.71 -7.04 -11.08
N ARG A 292 7.58 -6.80 -11.74
CA ARG A 292 6.26 -7.34 -11.37
C ARG A 292 5.62 -8.00 -12.58
N THR A 293 5.07 -9.20 -12.40
CA THR A 293 4.52 -10.03 -13.48
C THR A 293 3.03 -10.23 -13.27
N PHE A 294 2.25 -9.92 -14.30
CA PHE A 294 0.81 -10.04 -14.32
C PHE A 294 0.41 -11.18 -15.23
N ARG A 295 -0.40 -12.09 -14.72
CA ARG A 295 -1.11 -13.08 -15.52
C ARG A 295 -2.45 -12.49 -15.94
N LEU A 296 -2.81 -12.61 -17.20
CA LEU A 296 -3.96 -11.92 -17.82
C LEU A 296 -5.13 -12.85 -18.20
N SER A 297 -5.03 -14.14 -17.86
CA SER A 297 -6.03 -15.18 -18.11
C SER A 297 -6.03 -16.22 -16.96
N PRO A 298 -7.21 -16.65 -16.46
CA PRO A 298 -8.56 -16.26 -16.90
C PRO A 298 -9.01 -14.85 -16.46
N ASN A 299 -8.27 -14.17 -15.57
CA ASN A 299 -8.44 -12.75 -15.23
C ASN A 299 -7.06 -12.17 -14.82
N CYS A 300 -6.96 -10.85 -14.60
CA CYS A 300 -5.70 -10.20 -14.22
C CYS A 300 -5.31 -10.50 -12.77
N ALA A 301 -4.10 -10.98 -12.51
CA ALA A 301 -3.51 -11.01 -11.17
C ALA A 301 -1.99 -10.90 -11.20
N THR A 302 -1.41 -10.22 -10.21
CA THR A 302 0.02 -10.27 -9.92
C THR A 302 0.41 -11.69 -9.49
N VAL A 303 1.31 -12.33 -10.25
CA VAL A 303 1.79 -13.71 -10.01
C VAL A 303 3.28 -13.79 -9.65
N ASP A 304 4.02 -12.69 -9.78
CA ASP A 304 5.41 -12.58 -9.35
C ASP A 304 5.74 -11.11 -9.07
N PHE A 305 6.51 -10.83 -8.02
CA PHE A 305 7.02 -9.50 -7.71
C PHE A 305 8.39 -9.69 -7.09
N LYS A 306 9.44 -9.18 -7.75
CA LYS A 306 10.83 -9.47 -7.39
C LYS A 306 11.62 -8.22 -7.07
N ASN A 307 12.43 -8.32 -6.03
CA ASN A 307 13.61 -7.49 -5.90
C ASN A 307 14.70 -8.09 -6.81
N LEU A 308 15.01 -7.44 -7.94
CA LEU A 308 16.03 -7.94 -8.86
C LEU A 308 17.47 -7.58 -8.42
N THR A 309 17.64 -6.81 -7.33
CA THR A 309 18.96 -6.57 -6.71
C THR A 309 19.41 -7.73 -5.83
N THR A 310 18.48 -8.48 -5.22
CA THR A 310 18.75 -9.71 -4.45
C THR A 310 18.40 -10.99 -5.20
N GLY A 311 17.50 -10.91 -6.19
CA GLY A 311 16.93 -12.05 -6.91
C GLY A 311 15.72 -12.68 -6.22
N GLU A 312 15.29 -12.14 -5.08
CA GLU A 312 14.19 -12.67 -4.26
C GLU A 312 12.83 -12.39 -4.92
N SER A 313 11.94 -13.39 -4.91
CA SER A 313 10.50 -13.16 -5.11
C SER A 313 9.85 -12.87 -3.77
N LEU A 314 9.08 -11.79 -3.73
CA LEU A 314 8.47 -11.23 -2.54
C LEU A 314 7.08 -11.84 -2.27
N LEU A 315 6.51 -12.58 -3.22
CA LEU A 315 5.16 -13.16 -3.14
C LEU A 315 5.20 -14.66 -2.88
N ARG A 316 4.29 -15.09 -2.00
CA ARG A 316 3.94 -16.50 -1.76
C ARG A 316 2.59 -16.88 -2.38
N GLY A 317 1.78 -15.93 -2.84
CA GLY A 317 0.51 -16.25 -3.50
C GLY A 317 -0.21 -15.10 -4.20
N VAL A 318 -1.33 -15.43 -4.83
CA VAL A 318 -2.18 -14.50 -5.58
C VAL A 318 -3.25 -13.84 -4.70
N SER A 319 -3.66 -12.64 -5.12
CA SER A 319 -4.71 -11.82 -4.52
C SER A 319 -5.40 -10.98 -5.61
N PRO A 320 -6.58 -10.38 -5.36
CA PRO A 320 -7.17 -9.37 -6.23
C PRO A 320 -6.27 -8.14 -6.41
N GLU A 321 -6.32 -7.53 -7.59
CA GLU A 321 -5.55 -6.33 -7.92
C GLU A 321 -6.11 -5.09 -7.20
N ALA A 322 -7.40 -5.08 -6.87
CA ALA A 322 -8.01 -4.19 -5.88
C ALA A 322 -9.29 -4.84 -5.31
N MET A 323 -9.84 -4.29 -4.23
CA MET A 323 -11.16 -4.61 -3.70
C MET A 323 -11.96 -3.32 -3.52
N LEU A 324 -13.22 -3.29 -3.96
CA LEU A 324 -14.08 -2.10 -3.96
C LEU A 324 -15.42 -2.42 -3.28
N THR A 325 -15.87 -1.57 -2.37
CA THR A 325 -17.24 -1.61 -1.84
C THR A 325 -18.06 -0.53 -2.53
N ILE A 326 -18.96 -0.92 -3.44
CA ILE A 326 -19.82 -0.02 -4.22
C ILE A 326 -21.28 -0.29 -3.86
N ASP A 327 -22.00 0.76 -3.47
CA ASP A 327 -23.41 0.72 -3.05
C ASP A 327 -23.72 -0.37 -2.01
N GLY A 328 -22.79 -0.53 -1.05
CA GLY A 328 -22.85 -1.51 0.04
C GLY A 328 -22.37 -2.92 -0.31
N GLN A 329 -22.12 -3.23 -1.59
CA GLN A 329 -21.65 -4.54 -2.04
C GLN A 329 -20.15 -4.54 -2.32
N GLU A 330 -19.43 -5.55 -1.82
CA GLU A 330 -18.00 -5.75 -2.11
C GLU A 330 -17.77 -6.49 -3.44
N TYR A 331 -16.75 -6.07 -4.18
CA TYR A 331 -16.32 -6.64 -5.46
C TYR A 331 -14.78 -6.74 -5.54
N ALA A 332 -14.28 -7.86 -6.04
CA ALA A 332 -12.89 -8.01 -6.43
C ALA A 332 -12.62 -7.38 -7.81
N VAL A 333 -11.41 -6.82 -7.99
CA VAL A 333 -10.92 -6.32 -9.28
C VAL A 333 -9.74 -7.17 -9.70
N GLY A 334 -9.85 -7.80 -10.88
CA GLY A 334 -8.93 -8.89 -11.23
C GLY A 334 -9.07 -10.05 -10.24
N GLY A 335 -7.93 -10.64 -9.87
CA GLY A 335 -7.83 -11.72 -8.91
C GLY A 335 -7.92 -13.11 -9.55
N LEU A 336 -7.19 -14.04 -8.93
CA LEU A 336 -7.25 -15.47 -9.20
C LEU A 336 -7.37 -16.22 -7.87
N ASP A 337 -7.99 -17.39 -7.92
CA ASP A 337 -8.24 -18.29 -6.79
C ASP A 337 -8.00 -19.76 -7.23
N GLY A 338 -7.96 -20.68 -6.26
CA GLY A 338 -7.60 -22.09 -6.47
C GLY A 338 -6.14 -22.43 -6.19
N GLN A 339 -5.38 -21.51 -5.59
CA GLN A 339 -4.00 -21.76 -5.19
C GLN A 339 -3.94 -22.83 -4.08
N LYS A 340 -3.21 -23.92 -4.35
CA LYS A 340 -3.24 -25.17 -3.57
C LYS A 340 -2.49 -25.11 -2.24
N GLU A 341 -1.57 -24.17 -2.11
CA GLU A 341 -0.76 -23.87 -0.92
C GLU A 341 -0.42 -22.38 -0.99
N TYR A 342 -0.56 -21.65 0.12
CA TYR A 342 -0.37 -20.20 0.19
C TYR A 342 0.97 -19.78 0.81
N GLY A 343 1.81 -20.74 1.23
CA GLY A 343 3.20 -20.52 1.62
C GLY A 343 4.18 -20.36 0.46
N TYR A 344 3.81 -20.75 -0.76
CA TYR A 344 4.57 -20.50 -1.99
C TYR A 344 3.68 -20.63 -3.23
N LEU A 345 4.06 -19.97 -4.33
CA LEU A 345 3.37 -20.06 -5.62
C LEU A 345 4.23 -20.80 -6.64
N LYS A 346 3.62 -21.76 -7.35
CA LYS A 346 4.26 -22.58 -8.39
C LYS A 346 3.73 -22.21 -9.77
N LYS A 347 4.63 -22.07 -10.76
CA LYS A 347 4.28 -21.70 -12.14
C LYS A 347 3.36 -22.75 -12.78
N GLU A 348 3.57 -24.03 -12.49
CA GLU A 348 2.74 -25.12 -13.00
C GLU A 348 1.30 -25.14 -12.44
N TRP A 349 0.97 -24.32 -11.45
CA TRP A 349 -0.40 -24.17 -10.94
C TRP A 349 -1.19 -23.04 -11.61
N LEU A 350 -0.52 -22.11 -12.31
CA LEU A 350 -1.18 -20.92 -12.85
C LEU A 350 -2.25 -21.24 -13.91
N ASP A 351 -2.10 -22.35 -14.63
CA ASP A 351 -3.10 -22.86 -15.58
C ASP A 351 -4.28 -23.61 -14.93
N ASP A 352 -4.20 -23.94 -13.64
CA ASP A 352 -5.30 -24.51 -12.86
C ASP A 352 -6.13 -23.44 -12.11
N LEU A 353 -5.64 -22.20 -12.01
CA LEU A 353 -6.33 -21.11 -11.28
C LEU A 353 -7.55 -20.56 -12.05
N TRP A 354 -8.56 -20.10 -11.29
CA TRP A 354 -9.80 -19.52 -11.82
C TRP A 354 -10.01 -18.07 -11.36
N SER A 355 -10.82 -17.30 -12.09
CA SER A 355 -11.38 -16.04 -11.56
C SER A 355 -12.47 -16.38 -10.54
N PRO A 356 -12.54 -15.72 -9.37
CA PRO A 356 -13.72 -15.77 -8.52
C PRO A 356 -14.94 -15.18 -9.25
N ASP A 357 -16.13 -15.72 -9.00
CA ASP A 357 -17.38 -15.17 -9.53
C ASP A 357 -17.67 -13.76 -8.97
N GLY A 358 -18.40 -12.95 -9.72
CA GLY A 358 -18.71 -11.56 -9.35
C GLY A 358 -17.52 -10.59 -9.39
N SER A 359 -16.32 -11.04 -9.76
CA SER A 359 -15.13 -10.18 -9.92
C SER A 359 -15.23 -9.32 -11.19
N PHE A 360 -14.72 -8.08 -11.12
CA PHE A 360 -14.44 -7.27 -12.30
C PHE A 360 -13.40 -7.98 -13.18
N GLN A 361 -13.74 -8.18 -14.45
CA GLN A 361 -12.96 -8.92 -15.45
C GLN A 361 -12.12 -7.97 -16.29
N LEU A 362 -10.86 -8.32 -16.51
CA LEU A 362 -9.93 -7.59 -17.39
C LEU A 362 -10.46 -7.57 -18.83
N SER A 363 -10.67 -6.38 -19.39
CA SER A 363 -11.08 -6.20 -20.79
C SER A 363 -9.91 -5.87 -21.71
N THR A 364 -9.07 -4.92 -21.31
CA THR A 364 -7.93 -4.42 -22.10
C THR A 364 -6.82 -3.84 -21.21
N PHE A 365 -5.67 -3.50 -21.78
CA PHE A 365 -4.65 -2.70 -21.13
C PHE A 365 -4.04 -1.65 -22.08
N THR A 366 -3.55 -0.55 -21.52
CA THR A 366 -2.82 0.51 -22.25
C THR A 366 -1.45 0.75 -21.61
N ILE A 367 -0.46 1.13 -22.42
CA ILE A 367 0.92 1.38 -22.00
C ILE A 367 1.34 2.77 -22.46
N GLY A 368 2.07 3.50 -21.60
CA GLY A 368 2.60 4.83 -21.90
C GLY A 368 3.85 5.15 -21.08
N ASP A 369 4.31 6.39 -21.17
CA ASP A 369 5.34 6.94 -20.29
C ASP A 369 4.71 7.47 -18.99
N ILE A 370 5.50 7.55 -17.91
CA ILE A 370 5.04 8.12 -16.64
C ILE A 370 4.63 9.58 -16.84
N GLN A 371 3.41 9.91 -16.43
CA GLN A 371 2.91 11.28 -16.38
C GLN A 371 3.30 11.94 -15.06
N LYS A 372 3.58 13.25 -15.09
CA LYS A 372 3.84 14.05 -13.89
C LYS A 372 2.59 14.07 -12.99
N ARG A 373 2.79 14.10 -11.67
CA ARG A 373 1.73 14.29 -10.66
C ARG A 373 1.50 15.74 -10.24
N ILE A 374 2.54 16.57 -10.31
CA ILE A 374 2.56 17.97 -9.88
C ILE A 374 3.48 18.71 -10.86
N GLU A 375 3.04 19.83 -11.41
CA GLU A 375 3.86 20.69 -12.29
C GLU A 375 4.81 21.60 -11.49
N TRP A 376 5.74 20.98 -10.76
CA TRP A 376 6.77 21.67 -9.98
C TRP A 376 7.55 22.67 -10.87
N PRO A 377 7.56 23.98 -10.56
CA PRO A 377 8.23 24.97 -11.39
C PRO A 377 9.75 24.88 -11.30
N ASN A 378 10.30 24.46 -10.15
CA ASN A 378 11.71 24.58 -9.75
C ASN A 378 12.22 26.03 -9.92
N LYS A 379 11.77 26.92 -9.02
CA LYS A 379 12.14 28.35 -9.04
C LYS A 379 13.49 28.65 -8.39
N ARG A 380 14.01 27.73 -7.57
CA ARG A 380 15.04 27.97 -6.55
C ARG A 380 16.28 27.12 -6.80
N TRP A 381 17.35 27.35 -6.03
CA TRP A 381 18.36 26.31 -5.90
C TRP A 381 17.74 25.06 -5.29
N SER A 382 17.97 23.92 -5.94
CA SER A 382 17.56 22.58 -5.54
C SER A 382 18.66 21.59 -5.91
N LEU A 383 18.79 20.49 -5.16
CA LEU A 383 19.76 19.44 -5.48
C LEU A 383 19.39 18.70 -6.78
N GLU A 384 18.09 18.47 -7.00
CA GLU A 384 17.59 17.80 -8.21
C GLU A 384 17.22 18.81 -9.31
N SER A 385 17.90 18.72 -10.45
CA SER A 385 17.55 19.52 -11.62
C SER A 385 16.14 19.16 -12.14
N LYS A 386 15.44 20.13 -12.74
CA LYS A 386 14.10 19.91 -13.30
C LYS A 386 14.12 18.99 -14.54
N GLN A 387 14.00 17.69 -14.32
CA GLN A 387 13.93 16.65 -15.34
C GLN A 387 12.53 16.02 -15.41
N PRO A 388 12.10 15.51 -16.58
CA PRO A 388 10.91 14.65 -16.65
C PRO A 388 11.17 13.33 -15.91
N GLN A 389 10.19 12.86 -15.12
CA GLN A 389 10.26 11.54 -14.48
C GLN A 389 10.25 10.45 -15.56
N LYS A 390 11.34 9.69 -15.66
CA LYS A 390 11.50 8.61 -16.64
C LYS A 390 11.06 7.26 -16.06
N GLY A 391 10.44 6.46 -16.90
CA GLY A 391 9.84 5.17 -16.56
C GLY A 391 8.63 4.89 -17.43
N LYS A 392 7.96 3.76 -17.19
CA LYS A 392 6.75 3.36 -17.94
C LYS A 392 5.54 3.24 -17.04
N SER A 393 4.39 3.44 -17.65
CA SER A 393 3.06 3.27 -17.08
C SER A 393 2.30 2.16 -17.81
N ILE A 394 1.53 1.35 -17.09
CA ILE A 394 0.55 0.41 -17.65
C ILE A 394 -0.76 0.56 -16.88
N SER A 395 -1.88 0.60 -17.60
CA SER A 395 -3.23 0.69 -17.03
C SER A 395 -4.06 -0.50 -17.50
N PHE A 396 -4.58 -1.28 -16.57
CA PHE A 396 -5.47 -2.41 -16.82
C PHE A 396 -6.93 -1.97 -16.65
N THR A 397 -7.77 -2.16 -17.67
CA THR A 397 -9.18 -1.77 -17.65
C THR A 397 -10.06 -2.99 -17.35
N TYR A 398 -11.05 -2.82 -16.47
CA TYR A 398 -11.95 -3.88 -16.04
C TYR A 398 -13.43 -3.45 -16.07
N HIS A 399 -14.31 -4.43 -16.31
CA HIS A 399 -15.78 -4.27 -16.20
C HIS A 399 -16.39 -5.44 -15.43
N HIS A 400 -17.57 -5.24 -14.84
CA HIS A 400 -18.30 -6.28 -14.12
C HIS A 400 -19.71 -6.47 -14.70
N SER A 401 -20.16 -7.72 -14.79
CA SER A 401 -21.38 -8.13 -15.51
C SER A 401 -22.66 -7.45 -15.03
N ARG A 402 -22.73 -7.10 -13.73
CA ARG A 402 -23.87 -6.39 -13.11
C ARG A 402 -23.68 -4.88 -13.01
N LEU A 403 -22.47 -4.37 -13.24
CA LEU A 403 -22.10 -2.94 -13.17
C LEU A 403 -21.55 -2.48 -14.52
N LYS A 404 -22.33 -2.68 -15.59
CA LYS A 404 -21.87 -2.56 -17.00
C LYS A 404 -21.35 -1.17 -17.35
N ASP A 405 -21.95 -0.13 -16.76
CA ASP A 405 -21.62 1.26 -17.02
C ASP A 405 -20.51 1.80 -16.09
N ILE A 406 -19.96 0.95 -15.22
CA ILE A 406 -18.84 1.28 -14.34
C ILE A 406 -17.55 0.69 -14.91
N GLU A 407 -16.59 1.55 -15.22
CA GLU A 407 -15.25 1.15 -15.63
C GLU A 407 -14.27 1.39 -14.48
N VAL A 408 -13.52 0.34 -14.12
CA VAL A 408 -12.42 0.43 -13.16
C VAL A 408 -11.12 0.31 -13.95
N GLN A 409 -10.14 1.17 -13.67
CA GLN A 409 -8.79 1.03 -14.21
C GLN A 409 -7.80 0.91 -13.05
N VAL A 410 -6.95 -0.13 -13.06
CA VAL A 410 -5.84 -0.28 -12.11
C VAL A 410 -4.55 0.10 -12.83
N HIS A 411 -3.85 1.08 -12.29
CA HIS A 411 -2.69 1.72 -12.92
C HIS A 411 -1.42 1.40 -12.16
N TYR A 412 -0.34 1.20 -12.92
CA TYR A 412 1.00 0.91 -12.43
C TYR A 412 2.03 1.81 -13.11
N ASN A 413 3.02 2.27 -12.34
CA ASN A 413 4.22 2.95 -12.84
C ASN A 413 5.48 2.19 -12.37
N ILE A 414 6.52 2.17 -13.20
CA ILE A 414 7.87 1.72 -12.85
C ILE A 414 8.91 2.75 -13.29
N TYR A 415 9.78 3.17 -12.37
CA TYR A 415 10.67 4.32 -12.54
C TYR A 415 12.09 3.89 -12.95
N ASP A 416 12.72 4.62 -13.87
CA ASP A 416 14.08 4.29 -14.36
C ASP A 416 15.14 4.45 -13.25
N GLY A 417 16.00 3.44 -13.06
CA GLY A 417 17.20 3.54 -12.22
C GLY A 417 17.01 3.46 -10.70
N ILE A 418 15.86 2.98 -10.22
CA ILE A 418 15.53 2.74 -8.80
C ILE A 418 14.57 1.53 -8.72
N PRO A 419 14.63 0.64 -7.71
CA PRO A 419 13.69 -0.49 -7.58
C PRO A 419 12.27 -0.07 -7.13
N LEU A 420 11.69 0.97 -7.76
CA LEU A 420 10.44 1.60 -7.36
C LEU A 420 9.29 1.28 -8.32
N ILE A 421 8.18 0.77 -7.77
CA ILE A 421 6.87 0.68 -8.43
C ILE A 421 5.89 1.64 -7.74
N SER A 422 4.85 2.09 -8.45
CA SER A 422 3.72 2.80 -7.86
C SER A 422 2.40 2.30 -8.43
N LYS A 423 1.35 2.27 -7.59
CA LYS A 423 0.02 1.74 -7.92
C LYS A 423 -1.08 2.68 -7.46
N TRP A 424 -2.16 2.76 -8.24
CA TRP A 424 -3.44 3.39 -7.85
C TRP A 424 -4.57 2.85 -8.73
N PHE A 425 -5.82 3.21 -8.46
CA PHE A 425 -6.93 2.92 -9.37
C PHE A 425 -7.78 4.17 -9.65
N THR A 426 -8.54 4.11 -10.74
CA THR A 426 -9.64 5.03 -11.02
C THR A 426 -10.96 4.28 -11.22
N ILE A 427 -12.08 4.94 -10.94
CA ILE A 427 -13.43 4.46 -11.26
C ILE A 427 -14.13 5.55 -12.07
N THR A 428 -14.53 5.24 -13.30
CA THR A 428 -15.32 6.13 -14.15
C THR A 428 -16.76 5.65 -14.22
N ASN A 429 -17.70 6.48 -13.79
CA ASN A 429 -19.13 6.20 -13.91
C ASN A 429 -19.64 6.69 -15.26
N LYS A 430 -19.92 5.75 -16.18
CA LYS A 430 -20.47 6.02 -17.53
C LYS A 430 -22.00 5.87 -17.58
N GLY A 431 -22.64 5.58 -16.44
CA GLY A 431 -24.08 5.35 -16.32
C GLY A 431 -24.89 6.62 -16.02
N SER A 432 -26.21 6.47 -15.96
CA SER A 432 -27.18 7.56 -15.71
C SER A 432 -27.44 7.87 -14.23
N HIS A 433 -26.83 7.13 -13.30
CA HIS A 433 -27.10 7.24 -11.86
C HIS A 433 -25.80 7.36 -11.06
N THR A 434 -25.84 8.13 -9.97
CA THR A 434 -24.74 8.21 -9.01
C THR A 434 -24.57 6.88 -8.27
N ILE A 435 -23.32 6.41 -8.15
CA ILE A 435 -22.94 5.30 -7.27
C ILE A 435 -22.17 5.83 -6.05
N VAL A 436 -22.09 5.06 -4.96
CA VAL A 436 -21.28 5.39 -3.78
C VAL A 436 -20.17 4.37 -3.59
N LEU A 437 -18.91 4.84 -3.62
CA LEU A 437 -17.75 4.05 -3.21
C LEU A 437 -17.61 4.14 -1.69
N ASN A 438 -18.09 3.14 -0.96
CA ASN A 438 -18.10 3.15 0.50
C ASN A 438 -16.70 2.98 1.09
N ASN A 439 -15.93 2.01 0.59
CA ASN A 439 -14.54 1.69 1.00
C ASN A 439 -13.77 1.00 -0.16
N PHE A 440 -12.45 0.91 -0.04
CA PHE A 440 -11.60 0.16 -0.96
C PHE A 440 -10.29 -0.35 -0.32
N LYS A 441 -9.72 -1.38 -0.94
CA LYS A 441 -8.30 -1.77 -0.82
C LYS A 441 -7.64 -1.57 -2.19
N SER A 442 -6.63 -0.71 -2.27
CA SER A 442 -5.93 -0.33 -3.51
C SER A 442 -4.67 -1.15 -3.78
N GLU A 443 -4.19 -1.94 -2.80
CA GLU A 443 -3.23 -3.03 -3.00
C GLU A 443 -3.49 -4.15 -2.00
N ILE A 444 -3.28 -5.40 -2.43
CA ILE A 444 -3.39 -6.62 -1.62
C ILE A 444 -2.30 -7.61 -2.05
N LEU A 445 -1.22 -7.76 -1.28
CA LEU A 445 -0.12 -8.68 -1.61
C LEU A 445 0.05 -9.79 -0.56
N ALA A 446 -0.03 -11.05 -1.00
CA ALA A 446 0.32 -12.21 -0.18
C ALA A 446 1.85 -12.39 -0.19
N MET A 447 2.53 -11.67 0.70
CA MET A 447 3.99 -11.55 0.77
C MET A 447 4.62 -12.70 1.55
N VAL A 448 5.84 -13.09 1.19
CA VAL A 448 6.67 -14.04 1.96
C VAL A 448 6.85 -13.52 3.40
N GLU A 449 6.81 -14.41 4.40
CA GLU A 449 6.99 -14.00 5.81
C GLU A 449 8.43 -13.53 6.10
N ALA A 450 8.57 -12.48 6.92
CA ALA A 450 9.87 -11.94 7.32
C ALA A 450 10.54 -12.75 8.44
N GLU A 451 9.74 -13.23 9.40
CA GLU A 451 10.15 -14.14 10.46
C GLU A 451 9.21 -15.35 10.52
N SER A 452 9.72 -16.49 10.98
CA SER A 452 8.94 -17.71 11.17
C SER A 452 8.88 -18.05 12.66
N ALA A 453 7.78 -17.68 13.32
CA ALA A 453 7.63 -17.77 14.77
C ALA A 453 6.37 -18.57 15.17
N VAL A 454 6.54 -19.52 16.09
CA VAL A 454 5.46 -20.39 16.58
C VAL A 454 4.54 -19.65 17.55
N GLU A 455 5.14 -18.90 18.48
CA GLU A 455 4.46 -18.26 19.61
C GLU A 455 3.87 -16.89 19.28
N LYS A 456 2.98 -16.39 20.16
CA LYS A 456 2.38 -15.06 20.01
C LYS A 456 3.37 -13.94 20.38
N GLN A 457 4.04 -13.38 19.37
CA GLN A 457 4.99 -12.27 19.51
C GLN A 457 4.30 -10.90 19.73
N ARG A 458 5.08 -9.89 20.17
CA ARG A 458 4.73 -8.46 20.14
C ARG A 458 5.73 -7.72 19.25
N GLY A 459 5.25 -6.97 18.27
CA GLY A 459 6.12 -6.22 17.36
C GLY A 459 6.83 -7.12 16.36
N TRP A 460 6.04 -7.89 15.61
CA TRP A 460 6.51 -8.77 14.53
C TRP A 460 7.35 -8.01 13.50
N GLU A 461 8.30 -8.70 12.88
CA GLU A 461 8.94 -8.24 11.65
C GLU A 461 7.96 -8.29 10.45
N THR A 462 8.10 -7.30 9.56
CA THR A 462 7.30 -7.17 8.34
C THR A 462 8.20 -7.39 7.13
N PRO A 463 7.69 -7.88 5.98
CA PRO A 463 8.47 -8.14 4.77
C PRO A 463 9.36 -6.96 4.37
N ASN A 464 10.53 -7.24 3.78
CA ASN A 464 11.62 -6.27 3.63
C ASN A 464 11.41 -5.25 2.48
N ILE A 465 10.36 -4.44 2.59
CA ILE A 465 9.90 -3.48 1.59
C ILE A 465 9.46 -2.17 2.26
N HIS A 466 9.75 -1.03 1.64
CA HIS A 466 9.10 0.23 1.97
C HIS A 466 7.79 0.35 1.19
N VAL A 467 6.71 0.68 1.89
CA VAL A 467 5.40 0.95 1.30
C VAL A 467 4.87 2.25 1.89
N GLU A 468 4.53 3.21 1.03
CA GLU A 468 4.07 4.55 1.43
C GLU A 468 2.96 5.04 0.49
N SER A 469 2.16 6.00 0.95
CA SER A 469 1.07 6.61 0.18
C SER A 469 1.04 8.12 0.31
N ASP A 470 0.48 8.81 -0.68
CA ASP A 470 0.13 10.23 -0.58
C ASP A 470 -1.11 10.48 0.32
N TYR A 471 -1.81 9.44 0.76
CA TYR A 471 -2.71 9.46 1.92
C TYR A 471 -1.93 9.49 3.25
N ALA A 472 -1.08 10.51 3.38
CA ALA A 472 -0.35 10.84 4.58
C ALA A 472 -0.92 12.11 5.21
N PHE A 473 -0.94 12.13 6.54
CA PHE A 473 -1.26 13.32 7.33
C PHE A 473 -0.82 13.17 8.79
N HIS A 474 -0.64 14.32 9.44
CA HIS A 474 -0.02 14.47 10.76
C HIS A 474 1.48 14.11 10.82
N SER A 475 2.16 14.60 11.86
CA SER A 475 3.47 14.14 12.35
C SER A 475 4.71 14.56 11.55
N MET A 476 5.82 14.64 12.29
CA MET A 476 7.20 14.88 11.81
C MET A 476 7.90 13.57 11.39
N SER A 477 7.16 12.51 11.09
CA SER A 477 7.70 11.17 10.81
C SER A 477 6.78 10.32 9.91
N MET A 478 7.34 9.73 8.85
CA MET A 478 6.62 8.89 7.88
C MET A 478 5.77 7.80 8.54
N LYS A 479 6.37 7.04 9.49
CA LYS A 479 5.72 5.90 10.16
C LYS A 479 4.44 6.27 10.91
N ASN A 480 4.33 7.49 11.42
CA ASN A 480 3.11 7.96 12.09
C ASN A 480 2.15 8.65 11.13
N ALA A 481 2.61 9.10 9.97
CA ALA A 481 1.82 9.84 8.99
C ALA A 481 1.12 8.95 7.96
N ASN A 482 1.77 7.87 7.52
CA ASN A 482 1.18 6.85 6.66
C ASN A 482 0.05 6.13 7.43
N LYS A 483 -1.19 6.22 6.91
CA LYS A 483 -2.38 5.65 7.57
C LYS A 483 -2.96 4.42 6.91
N VAL A 484 -2.47 4.05 5.74
CA VAL A 484 -3.16 3.11 4.83
C VAL A 484 -2.44 1.79 4.64
N VAL A 485 -1.17 1.68 5.04
CA VAL A 485 -0.37 0.46 4.91
C VAL A 485 -0.59 -0.42 6.14
N HIS A 486 -1.28 -1.55 5.96
CA HIS A 486 -1.52 -2.55 7.00
C HIS A 486 -0.82 -3.86 6.67
N TRP A 487 -0.13 -4.42 7.65
CA TRP A 487 0.42 -5.78 7.60
C TRP A 487 -0.49 -6.70 8.39
N GLU A 488 -1.34 -7.42 7.66
CA GLU A 488 -2.42 -8.25 8.17
C GLU A 488 -2.05 -9.73 8.16
N LYS A 489 -2.86 -10.53 8.88
CA LYS A 489 -2.80 -11.99 8.83
C LYS A 489 -3.41 -12.50 7.53
N ASP A 490 -2.82 -13.52 6.92
CA ASP A 490 -3.44 -14.26 5.81
C ASP A 490 -4.08 -15.57 6.33
N PRO A 491 -5.42 -15.67 6.46
CA PRO A 491 -6.07 -16.90 6.91
C PRO A 491 -5.95 -18.05 5.90
N ARG A 492 -5.54 -17.77 4.65
CA ARG A 492 -5.29 -18.78 3.61
C ARG A 492 -3.95 -19.49 3.82
N TYR A 493 -2.99 -18.84 4.49
CA TYR A 493 -1.64 -19.36 4.74
C TYR A 493 -1.62 -20.28 5.98
N THR A 494 -2.20 -21.46 5.84
CA THR A 494 -2.36 -22.45 6.92
C THR A 494 -1.08 -23.23 7.25
N SER A 495 -0.03 -23.13 6.42
CA SER A 495 1.24 -23.84 6.56
C SER A 495 2.35 -23.06 7.28
N GLN A 496 2.05 -21.87 7.82
CA GLN A 496 2.99 -21.05 8.59
C GLN A 496 3.36 -21.68 9.93
N ALA A 497 4.52 -21.30 10.50
CA ALA A 497 4.98 -21.82 11.79
C ALA A 497 4.07 -21.43 12.98
N SER A 498 3.34 -20.31 12.87
CA SER A 498 2.44 -19.84 13.93
C SER A 498 1.11 -20.60 13.94
N TYR A 499 0.90 -21.45 14.95
CA TYR A 499 -0.38 -22.17 15.16
C TYR A 499 -1.61 -21.25 15.29
N LEU A 500 -1.41 -19.96 15.59
CA LEU A 500 -2.47 -18.95 15.70
C LEU A 500 -2.75 -18.20 14.38
N LEU A 501 -2.16 -18.68 13.28
CA LEU A 501 -2.13 -18.03 11.95
C LEU A 501 -1.89 -16.52 12.09
N ALA A 502 -0.79 -16.17 12.76
CA ALA A 502 -0.53 -14.84 13.31
C ALA A 502 0.57 -14.03 12.62
N THR A 503 1.36 -14.63 11.73
CA THR A 503 2.42 -13.92 11.02
C THR A 503 1.83 -12.84 10.08
N PRO A 504 2.20 -11.56 10.22
CA PRO A 504 1.61 -10.47 9.44
C PRO A 504 2.26 -10.37 8.05
N CYS A 505 1.75 -11.16 7.11
CA CYS A 505 2.31 -11.42 5.79
C CYS A 505 1.31 -11.17 4.64
N LEU A 506 0.20 -10.49 4.91
CA LEU A 506 -0.71 -9.93 3.91
C LEU A 506 -0.59 -8.40 3.95
N LEU A 507 -0.03 -7.80 2.91
CA LEU A 507 -0.11 -6.34 2.75
C LEU A 507 -1.54 -6.00 2.34
N GLU A 508 -2.20 -5.10 3.07
CA GLU A 508 -3.43 -4.44 2.62
C GLU A 508 -3.25 -2.92 2.65
N CYS A 509 -3.37 -2.26 1.50
CA CYS A 509 -3.39 -0.80 1.40
C CYS A 509 -4.85 -0.32 1.32
N LYS A 510 -5.39 0.19 2.43
CA LYS A 510 -6.82 0.48 2.63
C LYS A 510 -7.05 1.73 3.47
N LEU A 511 -8.23 2.33 3.41
CA LEU A 511 -8.56 3.46 4.28
C LEU A 511 -8.93 3.01 5.71
N PRO A 512 -8.57 3.80 6.75
CA PRO A 512 -9.08 3.60 8.11
C PRO A 512 -10.61 3.79 8.20
N ILE A 513 -11.16 4.68 7.37
CA ILE A 513 -12.59 4.95 7.23
C ILE A 513 -12.85 5.59 5.85
N GLY A 514 -14.02 5.34 5.27
CA GLY A 514 -14.43 5.94 4.00
C GLY A 514 -13.85 5.23 2.77
N PRO A 515 -13.90 5.87 1.58
CA PRO A 515 -14.06 7.32 1.39
C PRO A 515 -15.51 7.78 1.43
N ASN A 516 -16.46 6.83 1.37
CA ASN A 516 -17.90 7.06 1.19
C ASN A 516 -18.20 8.13 0.12
N GLU A 517 -17.54 8.02 -1.02
CA GLU A 517 -17.51 9.04 -2.07
C GLU A 517 -18.63 8.82 -3.09
N ALA A 518 -19.33 9.89 -3.45
CA ALA A 518 -20.46 9.82 -4.38
C ALA A 518 -19.99 10.14 -5.82
N ILE A 519 -19.92 9.11 -6.67
CA ILE A 519 -19.42 9.23 -8.05
C ILE A 519 -20.61 9.46 -8.98
N ALA A 520 -20.85 10.73 -9.31
CA ALA A 520 -21.93 11.16 -10.19
C ALA A 520 -21.76 10.64 -11.65
N PRO A 521 -22.83 10.65 -12.48
CA PRO A 521 -22.73 10.39 -13.92
C PRO A 521 -21.62 11.18 -14.59
N ALA A 522 -20.84 10.51 -15.46
CA ALA A 522 -19.65 11.01 -16.15
C ALA A 522 -18.50 11.50 -15.23
N ALA A 523 -18.57 11.32 -13.90
CA ALA A 523 -17.46 11.61 -13.00
C ALA A 523 -16.46 10.45 -12.92
N THR A 524 -15.22 10.79 -12.57
CA THR A 524 -14.15 9.83 -12.29
C THR A 524 -13.60 10.05 -10.88
N PHE A 525 -13.47 8.96 -10.12
CA PHE A 525 -12.73 8.89 -8.87
C PHE A 525 -11.29 8.45 -9.13
N GLU A 526 -10.30 9.02 -8.44
CA GLU A 526 -8.94 8.48 -8.33
C GLU A 526 -8.65 8.14 -6.86
N SER A 527 -8.10 6.95 -6.60
CA SER A 527 -7.67 6.55 -5.25
C SER A 527 -6.45 7.37 -4.79
N PHE A 528 -6.06 7.23 -3.52
CA PHE A 528 -4.69 7.54 -3.16
C PHE A 528 -3.71 6.65 -3.94
N ARG A 529 -2.46 7.08 -4.06
CA ARG A 529 -1.40 6.32 -4.72
C ARG A 529 -0.49 5.68 -3.71
N ILE A 530 0.05 4.53 -4.06
CA ILE A 530 1.00 3.75 -3.28
C ILE A 530 2.35 3.75 -4.01
N TRP A 531 3.44 3.72 -3.27
CA TRP A 531 4.78 3.45 -3.75
C TRP A 531 5.35 2.22 -3.05
N GLU A 532 5.96 1.34 -3.83
CA GLU A 532 6.51 0.05 -3.42
C GLU A 532 8.00 0.01 -3.76
N LEU A 533 8.86 -0.08 -2.75
CA LEU A 533 10.32 -0.03 -2.89
C LEU A 533 10.95 -1.18 -2.07
N PRO A 534 11.18 -2.36 -2.67
CA PRO A 534 11.83 -3.48 -2.00
C PRO A 534 13.24 -3.09 -1.54
N TYR A 535 13.63 -3.49 -0.33
CA TYR A 535 14.98 -3.30 0.19
C TYR A 535 15.84 -4.54 -0.09
N ASP A 536 17.14 -4.32 -0.31
CA ASP A 536 18.14 -5.37 -0.52
C ASP A 536 18.89 -5.80 0.76
N SER A 537 18.57 -5.15 1.88
CA SER A 537 19.30 -5.26 3.14
C SER A 537 18.37 -4.91 4.30
N SER A 538 18.75 -5.33 5.51
CA SER A 538 18.11 -4.90 6.76
C SER A 538 18.83 -3.73 7.44
N ASP A 539 19.97 -3.27 6.91
CA ASP A 539 20.72 -2.15 7.49
C ASP A 539 19.92 -0.83 7.48
N LYS A 540 19.88 -0.15 8.64
CA LYS A 540 19.20 1.13 8.83
C LYS A 540 19.77 2.23 7.93
N GLN A 541 21.08 2.28 7.74
CA GLN A 541 21.71 3.33 6.92
C GLN A 541 21.36 3.15 5.44
N ARG A 542 21.45 1.92 4.93
CA ARG A 542 21.08 1.58 3.54
C ARG A 542 19.59 1.80 3.27
N LYS A 543 18.70 1.39 4.17
CA LYS A 543 17.26 1.68 4.09
C LYS A 543 16.97 3.18 4.01
N GLY A 544 17.71 4.00 4.76
CA GLY A 544 17.61 5.46 4.69
C GLY A 544 18.04 6.05 3.34
N LEU A 545 19.11 5.54 2.75
CA LEU A 545 19.55 5.97 1.41
C LEU A 545 18.52 5.59 0.33
N TYR A 546 17.88 4.42 0.46
CA TYR A 546 16.75 3.99 -0.37
C TYR A 546 15.57 4.99 -0.32
N THR A 547 15.08 5.37 0.87
CA THR A 547 13.97 6.35 1.00
C THR A 547 14.36 7.74 0.53
N ASN A 548 15.61 8.17 0.77
CA ASN A 548 16.14 9.45 0.31
C ASN A 548 16.16 9.56 -1.23
N ALA A 549 16.61 8.50 -1.91
CA ALA A 549 16.59 8.42 -3.37
C ALA A 549 15.14 8.36 -3.92
N MET A 550 14.22 7.67 -3.23
CA MET A 550 12.80 7.67 -3.59
C MET A 550 12.20 9.08 -3.54
N TYR A 551 12.35 9.83 -2.44
CA TYR A 551 11.80 11.18 -2.33
C TYR A 551 12.40 12.14 -3.37
N ALA A 552 13.72 12.11 -3.60
CA ALA A 552 14.36 12.86 -4.68
C ALA A 552 13.73 12.55 -6.06
N LYS A 553 13.42 11.27 -6.33
CA LYS A 553 12.85 10.81 -7.59
C LYS A 553 11.40 11.26 -7.82
N ILE A 554 10.53 11.06 -6.83
CA ILE A 554 9.07 11.22 -7.00
C ILE A 554 8.53 12.57 -6.50
N ALA A 555 9.25 13.23 -5.60
CA ALA A 555 8.90 14.50 -4.98
C ALA A 555 10.08 15.50 -4.99
N PRO A 556 10.72 15.79 -6.14
CA PRO A 556 12.01 16.51 -6.22
C PRO A 556 12.00 17.93 -5.61
N TRP A 557 10.82 18.54 -5.43
CA TRP A 557 10.64 19.80 -4.70
C TRP A 557 11.10 19.75 -3.23
N VAL A 558 11.23 18.57 -2.62
CA VAL A 558 11.85 18.43 -1.28
C VAL A 558 13.36 18.67 -1.28
N THR A 559 13.96 18.89 -2.45
CA THR A 559 15.38 19.24 -2.60
C THR A 559 15.63 20.73 -2.72
N GLU A 560 14.57 21.57 -2.80
CA GLU A 560 14.69 23.01 -2.59
C GLU A 560 15.15 23.29 -1.14
N ASN A 561 16.31 23.92 -0.96
CA ASN A 561 16.87 24.17 0.38
C ASN A 561 17.33 25.63 0.57
N PRO A 562 16.40 26.60 0.52
CA PRO A 562 16.71 28.03 0.61
C PRO A 562 17.12 28.47 2.01
N LEU A 563 17.99 29.49 2.10
CA LEU A 563 18.38 30.14 3.36
C LEU A 563 17.32 31.16 3.80
N PHE A 564 16.72 31.01 4.98
CA PHE A 564 15.61 31.87 5.44
C PHE A 564 15.76 32.43 6.86
N LEU A 565 15.20 33.64 7.06
CA LEU A 565 15.11 34.36 8.35
C LEU A 565 13.65 34.45 8.81
N HIS A 566 13.36 34.21 10.09
CA HIS A 566 12.02 34.38 10.67
C HIS A 566 11.91 35.70 11.43
N VAL A 567 11.12 36.63 10.89
CA VAL A 567 10.89 37.97 11.45
C VAL A 567 9.56 37.99 12.22
N THR A 568 9.57 38.56 13.42
CA THR A 568 8.45 38.52 14.38
C THR A 568 7.60 39.79 14.39
N THR A 569 7.51 40.49 13.27
CA THR A 569 6.75 41.75 13.11
C THR A 569 6.38 41.98 11.64
N THR A 570 5.36 42.78 11.39
CA THR A 570 4.99 43.29 10.06
C THR A 570 5.11 44.81 9.96
N GLU A 571 5.98 45.41 10.78
CA GLU A 571 6.36 46.83 10.67
C GLU A 571 7.30 47.06 9.48
N ASP A 572 6.88 47.88 8.52
CA ASP A 572 7.59 48.16 7.27
C ASP A 572 9.10 48.36 7.40
N ALA A 573 9.54 49.24 8.30
CA ALA A 573 10.96 49.57 8.47
C ALA A 573 11.79 48.37 8.97
N LYS A 574 11.21 47.52 9.84
CA LYS A 574 11.88 46.33 10.39
C LYS A 574 11.91 45.20 9.37
N VAL A 575 10.82 44.98 8.63
CA VAL A 575 10.77 43.98 7.55
C VAL A 575 11.72 44.35 6.41
N LYS A 576 11.75 45.62 5.98
CA LYS A 576 12.67 46.11 4.94
C LYS A 576 14.14 46.01 5.36
N ALA A 577 14.47 46.37 6.61
CA ALA A 577 15.81 46.15 7.15
C ALA A 577 16.20 44.66 7.21
N ALA A 578 15.28 43.77 7.56
CA ALA A 578 15.52 42.33 7.56
C ALA A 578 15.74 41.76 6.14
N ILE A 579 15.00 42.25 5.15
CA ILE A 579 15.21 41.94 3.71
C ILE A 579 16.60 42.43 3.26
N ASP A 580 16.97 43.66 3.60
CA ASP A 580 18.29 44.21 3.29
C ASP A 580 19.41 43.36 3.87
N GLN A 581 19.30 42.97 5.14
CA GLN A 581 20.28 42.08 5.76
C GLN A 581 20.35 40.71 5.09
N CYS A 582 19.23 40.17 4.59
CA CYS A 582 19.24 38.90 3.86
C CYS A 582 20.00 39.04 2.54
N ALA A 583 19.72 40.09 1.76
CA ALA A 583 20.41 40.37 0.50
C ALA A 583 21.91 40.64 0.68
N GLU A 584 22.29 41.38 1.73
CA GLU A 584 23.70 41.66 2.05
C GLU A 584 24.49 40.45 2.58
N THR A 585 23.81 39.39 3.05
CA THR A 585 24.44 38.20 3.63
C THR A 585 24.23 36.92 2.82
N GLY A 586 23.55 37.01 1.68
CA GLY A 586 23.27 35.86 0.81
C GLY A 586 22.19 34.92 1.32
N TYR A 587 21.37 35.31 2.30
CA TYR A 587 20.09 34.63 2.56
C TYR A 587 19.13 34.88 1.39
N GLU A 588 18.09 34.05 1.28
CA GLU A 588 17.25 33.93 0.08
C GLU A 588 15.76 34.20 0.38
N MET A 589 15.31 34.12 1.64
CA MET A 589 13.91 34.38 2.02
C MET A 589 13.76 35.08 3.37
N VAL A 590 12.65 35.81 3.53
CA VAL A 590 12.12 36.27 4.81
C VAL A 590 10.75 35.63 5.08
N ILE A 591 10.57 35.11 6.29
CA ILE A 591 9.33 34.49 6.77
C ILE A 591 8.75 35.36 7.88
N LEU A 592 7.57 35.95 7.64
CA LEU A 592 6.79 36.68 8.63
C LEU A 592 6.13 35.67 9.58
N SER A 593 6.86 35.26 10.62
CA SER A 593 6.55 34.08 11.43
C SER A 593 5.43 34.37 12.47
N PHE A 594 5.08 33.36 13.27
CA PHE A 594 3.99 33.46 14.26
C PHE A 594 4.18 34.66 15.21
N GLY A 595 3.07 35.35 15.51
CA GLY A 595 3.05 36.57 16.32
C GLY A 595 3.45 37.86 15.59
N SER A 596 3.79 37.81 14.29
CA SER A 596 4.16 39.00 13.50
C SER A 596 3.01 39.99 13.21
N GLY A 597 1.76 39.55 13.35
CA GLY A 597 0.57 40.30 12.96
C GLY A 597 0.21 40.21 11.47
N LEU A 598 0.83 39.29 10.72
CA LEU A 598 0.34 38.92 9.38
C LEU A 598 -1.05 38.28 9.47
N ASN A 599 -1.96 38.71 8.60
CA ASN A 599 -3.28 38.12 8.43
C ASN A 599 -3.54 37.89 6.94
N MET A 600 -3.57 36.61 6.52
CA MET A 600 -3.88 36.21 5.14
C MET A 600 -5.39 36.04 4.88
N GLU A 601 -6.23 36.06 5.94
CA GLU A 601 -7.69 35.93 5.80
C GLU A 601 -8.39 37.27 5.53
N ASP A 602 -7.69 38.39 5.76
CA ASP A 602 -8.14 39.74 5.40
C ASP A 602 -7.75 40.08 3.96
N LEU A 603 -8.75 40.17 3.08
CA LEU A 603 -8.58 40.50 1.66
C LEU A 603 -8.86 41.99 1.35
N SER A 604 -8.91 42.86 2.37
CA SER A 604 -9.07 44.30 2.18
C SER A 604 -7.94 44.90 1.34
N GLU A 605 -8.27 45.92 0.54
CA GLU A 605 -7.31 46.56 -0.36
C GLU A 605 -6.09 47.13 0.40
N SER A 606 -6.29 47.64 1.62
CA SER A 606 -5.23 48.09 2.51
C SER A 606 -4.29 46.97 2.97
N ASN A 607 -4.81 45.80 3.33
CA ASN A 607 -4.00 44.68 3.79
C ASN A 607 -3.20 44.07 2.62
N ILE A 608 -3.86 43.88 1.48
CA ILE A 608 -3.24 43.43 0.23
C ILE A 608 -2.17 44.41 -0.24
N ALA A 609 -2.44 45.72 -0.29
CA ALA A 609 -1.48 46.72 -0.72
C ALA A 609 -0.25 46.78 0.20
N LYS A 610 -0.44 46.69 1.53
CA LYS A 610 0.68 46.61 2.49
C LYS A 610 1.59 45.42 2.19
N PHE A 611 1.02 44.21 2.13
CA PHE A 611 1.85 43.01 1.98
C PHE A 611 2.42 42.85 0.56
N LYS A 612 1.71 43.32 -0.48
CA LYS A 612 2.29 43.46 -1.83
C LYS A 612 3.49 44.41 -1.82
N ALA A 613 3.41 45.57 -1.19
CA ALA A 613 4.52 46.54 -1.15
C ALA A 613 5.76 46.02 -0.37
N LEU A 614 5.59 45.01 0.49
CA LEU A 614 6.70 44.30 1.14
C LEU A 614 7.27 43.20 0.22
N ALA A 615 6.44 42.45 -0.49
CA ALA A 615 6.86 41.43 -1.45
C ALA A 615 7.62 42.06 -2.64
N ASP A 616 7.05 43.11 -3.24
CA ASP A 616 7.70 43.87 -4.34
C ASP A 616 9.07 44.43 -3.91
N TYR A 617 9.22 44.84 -2.65
CA TYR A 617 10.50 45.29 -2.10
C TYR A 617 11.49 44.12 -1.92
N ALA A 618 11.03 42.96 -1.46
CA ALA A 618 11.84 41.76 -1.35
C ALA A 618 12.34 41.29 -2.74
N HIS A 619 11.43 41.20 -3.71
CA HIS A 619 11.75 40.83 -5.10
C HIS A 619 12.75 41.80 -5.74
N ALA A 620 12.61 43.10 -5.49
CA ALA A 620 13.58 44.12 -5.95
C ALA A 620 14.98 43.98 -5.31
N LYS A 621 15.13 43.16 -4.26
CA LYS A 621 16.41 42.77 -3.64
C LYS A 621 16.83 41.33 -3.94
N GLY A 622 16.06 40.58 -4.73
CA GLY A 622 16.31 39.16 -4.99
C GLY A 622 15.98 38.24 -3.82
N ILE A 623 15.13 38.70 -2.90
CA ILE A 623 14.69 37.97 -1.70
C ILE A 623 13.22 37.56 -1.88
N GLU A 624 12.89 36.33 -1.52
CA GLU A 624 11.51 35.84 -1.48
C GLU A 624 10.83 36.22 -0.15
N LEU A 625 9.53 36.50 -0.18
CA LEU A 625 8.76 36.86 1.02
C LEU A 625 7.58 35.92 1.24
N GLY A 626 7.46 35.40 2.47
CA GLY A 626 6.33 34.59 2.89
C GLY A 626 5.95 34.80 4.34
N GLY A 627 5.09 33.94 4.88
CA GLY A 627 4.72 34.03 6.29
C GLY A 627 3.80 32.95 6.81
N TYR A 628 3.53 33.07 8.10
CA TYR A 628 2.79 32.13 8.94
C TYR A 628 1.27 32.24 8.76
N SER A 629 0.60 31.09 8.70
CA SER A 629 -0.85 30.98 8.88
C SER A 629 -1.19 29.74 9.71
N LEU A 630 -2.10 29.89 10.67
CA LEU A 630 -2.54 28.81 11.55
C LEU A 630 -3.85 28.20 11.06
N LEU A 631 -3.93 26.89 10.93
CA LEU A 631 -5.15 26.20 10.48
C LEU A 631 -5.88 25.50 11.63
N SER A 632 -5.41 24.32 12.06
CA SER A 632 -6.24 23.36 12.83
C SER A 632 -6.02 23.34 14.36
N SER A 633 -5.19 24.20 14.94
CA SER A 633 -4.96 24.27 16.41
C SER A 633 -5.59 25.51 17.06
N ARG A 634 -6.74 25.93 16.53
CA ARG A 634 -7.58 27.03 17.05
C ARG A 634 -9.07 26.65 16.99
N TRP A 635 -9.88 27.31 17.82
CA TRP A 635 -11.35 27.31 17.74
C TRP A 635 -11.79 28.47 16.85
N ILE A 636 -12.81 28.27 16.01
CA ILE A 636 -13.45 29.34 15.23
C ILE A 636 -14.86 29.62 15.77
N SER A 637 -15.73 28.60 15.76
CA SER A 637 -17.06 28.65 16.37
C SER A 637 -17.63 27.23 16.50
N ASP A 638 -18.72 27.06 17.26
CA ASP A 638 -19.32 25.73 17.50
C ASP A 638 -20.00 25.17 16.24
N GLU A 639 -20.31 26.02 15.24
CA GLU A 639 -20.87 25.67 13.93
C GLU A 639 -19.81 25.42 12.84
N VAL A 640 -18.53 25.68 13.15
CA VAL A 640 -17.39 25.54 12.23
C VAL A 640 -16.45 24.41 12.66
N ASP A 641 -16.27 24.22 13.96
CA ASP A 641 -15.31 23.26 14.51
C ASP A 641 -15.69 21.79 14.26
N VAL A 642 -14.67 20.93 14.30
CA VAL A 642 -14.82 19.48 14.16
C VAL A 642 -15.65 18.90 15.32
N ILE A 643 -16.78 18.29 14.99
CA ILE A 643 -17.59 17.51 15.92
C ILE A 643 -16.96 16.13 16.10
N ASN A 644 -16.49 15.83 17.31
CA ASN A 644 -15.88 14.56 17.66
C ASN A 644 -16.97 13.45 17.70
N PRO A 645 -16.78 12.30 17.01
CA PRO A 645 -17.77 11.21 16.97
C PRO A 645 -18.04 10.55 18.32
N GLU A 646 -17.09 10.55 19.26
CA GLU A 646 -17.25 9.93 20.59
C GLU A 646 -18.09 10.80 21.54
N THR A 647 -18.04 12.12 21.38
CA THR A 647 -18.68 13.07 22.31
C THR A 647 -19.93 13.75 21.75
N GLY A 648 -20.13 13.69 20.42
CA GLY A 648 -21.19 14.40 19.71
C GLY A 648 -21.06 15.93 19.78
N LYS A 649 -19.87 16.45 20.13
CA LYS A 649 -19.60 17.88 20.39
C LYS A 649 -18.27 18.30 19.80
N ARG A 650 -18.03 19.61 19.70
CA ARG A 650 -16.70 20.11 19.31
C ARG A 650 -15.63 19.79 20.35
N GLY A 651 -14.39 19.70 19.87
CA GLY A 651 -13.20 19.54 20.70
C GLY A 651 -12.97 18.10 21.19
N GLY A 652 -11.88 17.92 21.95
CA GLY A 652 -11.34 16.58 22.22
C GLY A 652 -10.74 15.94 20.95
N VAL A 653 -10.36 16.76 19.98
CA VAL A 653 -9.66 16.36 18.75
C VAL A 653 -8.14 16.50 18.92
N ILE A 654 -7.35 16.14 17.91
CA ILE A 654 -5.88 15.98 18.03
C ILE A 654 -5.18 17.26 18.50
N HIS A 655 -5.67 18.45 18.11
CA HIS A 655 -5.16 19.75 18.56
C HIS A 655 -6.03 20.43 19.63
N GLY A 656 -6.87 19.66 20.35
CA GLY A 656 -7.81 20.16 21.36
C GLY A 656 -9.10 20.71 20.75
N SER A 657 -8.99 21.74 19.92
CA SER A 657 -10.04 22.34 19.08
C SER A 657 -9.53 22.47 17.64
N SER A 658 -10.43 22.54 16.65
CA SER A 658 -10.05 22.74 15.25
C SER A 658 -11.28 23.11 14.40
N PRO A 659 -11.20 24.08 13.47
CA PRO A 659 -12.16 24.17 12.37
C PRO A 659 -12.23 22.87 11.57
N CYS A 660 -13.42 22.52 11.09
CA CYS A 660 -13.58 21.51 10.05
C CYS A 660 -13.21 22.12 8.70
N LEU A 661 -12.28 21.49 7.95
CA LEU A 661 -11.86 21.96 6.62
C LEU A 661 -12.99 21.97 5.59
N ASN A 662 -14.10 21.28 5.88
CA ASN A 662 -15.26 21.15 5.02
C ASN A 662 -16.51 21.88 5.56
N SER A 663 -16.36 22.68 6.62
CA SER A 663 -17.29 23.78 6.91
C SER A 663 -17.18 24.87 5.83
N GLN A 664 -18.15 25.81 5.77
CA GLN A 664 -18.04 26.96 4.86
C GLN A 664 -16.79 27.80 5.17
N TRP A 665 -16.50 28.06 6.45
CA TRP A 665 -15.27 28.76 6.86
C TRP A 665 -14.01 28.03 6.36
N GLY A 666 -13.98 26.70 6.42
CA GLY A 666 -12.84 25.90 5.95
C GLY A 666 -12.64 26.02 4.43
N ILE A 667 -13.73 26.09 3.66
CA ILE A 667 -13.69 26.36 2.21
C ILE A 667 -13.18 27.78 1.95
N ASP A 668 -13.76 28.77 2.62
CA ASP A 668 -13.39 30.19 2.48
C ASP A 668 -11.93 30.46 2.86
N TYR A 669 -11.42 29.77 3.89
CA TYR A 669 -10.04 29.91 4.36
C TYR A 669 -9.02 29.59 3.26
N PHE A 670 -9.13 28.40 2.63
CA PHE A 670 -8.21 28.03 1.55
C PHE A 670 -8.32 28.95 0.34
N GLU A 671 -9.53 29.42 0.00
CA GLU A 671 -9.72 30.36 -1.12
C GLU A 671 -9.16 31.76 -0.80
N LYS A 672 -9.33 32.25 0.43
CA LYS A 672 -8.69 33.49 0.90
C LYS A 672 -7.17 33.41 0.80
N LEU A 673 -6.56 32.30 1.22
CA LEU A 673 -5.11 32.11 1.07
C LEU A 673 -4.71 32.18 -0.42
N LYS A 674 -5.39 31.48 -1.34
CA LYS A 674 -5.08 31.59 -2.78
C LYS A 674 -5.14 33.04 -3.27
N VAL A 675 -6.23 33.75 -2.99
CA VAL A 675 -6.44 35.15 -3.41
C VAL A 675 -5.40 36.08 -2.77
N PHE A 676 -4.99 35.85 -1.53
CA PHE A 676 -3.91 36.59 -0.88
C PHE A 676 -2.59 36.37 -1.60
N PHE A 677 -2.19 35.12 -1.86
CA PHE A 677 -0.96 34.79 -2.59
C PHE A 677 -0.95 35.37 -4.00
N GLU A 678 -2.04 35.22 -4.77
CA GLU A 678 -2.13 35.72 -6.15
C GLU A 678 -2.17 37.26 -6.24
N LYS A 679 -2.70 37.96 -5.22
CA LYS A 679 -2.69 39.44 -5.19
C LYS A 679 -1.42 40.05 -4.60
N THR A 680 -0.76 39.39 -3.65
CA THR A 680 0.45 39.93 -2.99
C THR A 680 1.73 39.55 -3.69
N GLY A 681 1.79 38.39 -4.35
CA GLY A 681 3.02 37.84 -4.89
C GLY A 681 3.91 37.16 -3.85
N PHE A 682 3.38 36.76 -2.69
CA PHE A 682 4.14 35.97 -1.70
C PHE A 682 4.65 34.65 -2.29
N ASP A 683 5.83 34.22 -1.85
CA ASP A 683 6.55 33.06 -2.38
C ASP A 683 6.57 31.86 -1.42
N LEU A 684 6.17 32.05 -0.16
CA LEU A 684 6.25 31.01 0.87
C LEU A 684 5.05 31.05 1.83
N LEU A 685 4.57 29.86 2.19
CA LEU A 685 3.61 29.62 3.26
C LEU A 685 4.25 28.77 4.37
N GLU A 686 4.27 29.32 5.58
CA GLU A 686 4.49 28.56 6.81
C GLU A 686 3.11 28.15 7.35
N HIS A 687 2.68 26.91 7.09
CA HIS A 687 1.32 26.44 7.39
C HIS A 687 1.30 25.58 8.64
N ASP A 688 0.94 26.18 9.77
CA ASP A 688 0.96 25.52 11.08
C ASP A 688 -0.40 24.93 11.45
N GLY A 689 -0.37 23.82 12.19
CA GLY A 689 -1.52 22.95 12.41
C GLY A 689 -2.13 22.48 11.09
N SER A 690 -1.36 21.80 10.23
CA SER A 690 -1.93 21.13 9.05
C SER A 690 -2.97 20.08 9.48
N TYR A 691 -3.79 19.58 8.57
CA TYR A 691 -4.85 18.62 8.93
C TYR A 691 -4.26 17.36 9.59
N PRO A 692 -4.66 17.00 10.82
CA PRO A 692 -4.04 15.90 11.56
C PRO A 692 -4.75 14.55 11.37
N GLY A 693 -5.75 14.46 10.49
CA GLY A 693 -6.50 13.22 10.27
C GLY A 693 -7.76 13.02 11.13
N GLN A 694 -8.11 14.02 11.95
CA GLN A 694 -9.28 13.98 12.83
C GLN A 694 -10.61 13.81 12.05
N LEU A 695 -11.47 12.93 12.54
CA LEU A 695 -12.79 12.66 11.97
C LEU A 695 -13.80 13.73 12.39
N CYS A 696 -14.80 14.02 11.55
CA CYS A 696 -15.86 14.97 11.85
C CYS A 696 -17.25 14.32 11.68
N ALA A 697 -18.01 14.22 12.77
CA ALA A 697 -19.35 13.65 12.79
C ALA A 697 -20.46 14.63 12.39
N SER A 698 -20.12 15.88 12.05
CA SER A 698 -21.11 16.89 11.61
C SER A 698 -21.79 16.49 10.31
N THR A 699 -23.10 16.63 10.26
CA THR A 699 -23.93 16.52 9.04
C THR A 699 -24.36 17.88 8.50
N ALA A 700 -23.93 18.98 9.14
CA ALA A 700 -24.27 20.36 8.77
C ALA A 700 -23.18 21.06 7.94
N HIS A 701 -21.99 20.48 7.83
CA HIS A 701 -20.86 21.05 7.09
C HIS A 701 -20.97 20.77 5.59
N VAL A 702 -21.11 21.83 4.77
CA VAL A 702 -21.44 21.73 3.34
C VAL A 702 -20.47 20.89 2.47
N GLY A 703 -19.23 20.64 2.92
CA GLY A 703 -18.21 19.92 2.15
C GLY A 703 -18.09 18.41 2.46
N HIS A 704 -18.84 17.86 3.42
CA HIS A 704 -18.89 16.41 3.69
C HIS A 704 -20.27 16.01 4.24
N ARG A 705 -20.71 14.76 4.02
CA ARG A 705 -22.07 14.30 4.35
C ARG A 705 -22.19 13.78 5.78
N GLY A 706 -21.10 13.31 6.36
CA GLY A 706 -21.05 12.85 7.75
C GLY A 706 -19.69 12.29 8.13
N LEU A 707 -19.68 11.34 9.06
CA LEU A 707 -18.45 10.77 9.60
C LEU A 707 -17.58 10.08 8.53
N GLU A 708 -18.20 9.28 7.67
CA GLU A 708 -17.52 8.34 6.78
C GLU A 708 -16.76 9.01 5.62
N ASP A 709 -17.21 10.17 5.12
CA ASP A 709 -16.49 10.94 4.10
C ASP A 709 -15.62 12.06 4.69
N SER A 710 -15.77 12.40 5.99
CA SER A 710 -15.09 13.53 6.63
C SER A 710 -13.56 13.51 6.48
N GLN A 711 -12.92 12.35 6.66
CA GLN A 711 -11.46 12.22 6.60
C GLN A 711 -10.95 12.35 5.16
N TRP A 712 -11.58 11.63 4.23
CA TRP A 712 -11.28 11.67 2.81
C TRP A 712 -11.42 13.09 2.23
N LYS A 713 -12.55 13.75 2.46
CA LYS A 713 -12.79 15.14 2.01
C LYS A 713 -11.77 16.13 2.60
N SER A 714 -11.36 15.94 3.85
CA SER A 714 -10.43 16.85 4.53
C SER A 714 -8.98 16.68 4.04
N TRP A 715 -8.50 15.45 3.89
CA TRP A 715 -7.21 15.16 3.25
C TRP A 715 -7.19 15.63 1.79
N LYS A 716 -8.27 15.39 1.02
CA LYS A 716 -8.34 15.79 -0.39
C LYS A 716 -8.23 17.30 -0.55
N ARG A 717 -8.94 18.09 0.28
CA ARG A 717 -8.89 19.55 0.25
C ARG A 717 -7.49 20.11 0.54
N ILE A 718 -6.82 19.63 1.59
CA ILE A 718 -5.51 20.16 1.98
C ILE A 718 -4.39 19.68 1.04
N SER A 719 -4.44 18.42 0.57
CA SER A 719 -3.46 17.90 -0.40
C SER A 719 -3.57 18.59 -1.76
N ASP A 720 -4.78 18.91 -2.23
CA ASP A 720 -4.95 19.67 -3.47
C ASP A 720 -4.55 21.15 -3.32
N PHE A 721 -4.70 21.74 -2.13
CA PHE A 721 -4.13 23.06 -1.83
C PHE A 721 -2.59 23.04 -1.82
N TYR A 722 -1.95 22.01 -1.24
CA TYR A 722 -0.48 21.90 -1.26
C TYR A 722 0.09 21.61 -2.66
N LYS A 723 -0.62 20.85 -3.51
CA LYS A 723 -0.29 20.72 -4.94
C LYS A 723 -0.36 22.09 -5.63
N TRP A 724 -1.45 22.83 -5.46
CA TRP A 724 -1.59 24.20 -6.00
C TRP A 724 -0.47 25.14 -5.55
N CYS A 725 -0.10 25.10 -4.26
CA CYS A 725 1.05 25.86 -3.75
C CYS A 725 2.33 25.47 -4.50
N ASN A 726 2.65 24.17 -4.59
CA ASN A 726 3.84 23.69 -5.27
C ASN A 726 3.91 24.12 -6.74
N GLU A 727 2.79 24.01 -7.48
CA GLU A 727 2.70 24.39 -8.91
C GLU A 727 2.82 25.89 -9.14
N LYS A 728 2.29 26.72 -8.22
CA LYS A 728 2.55 28.18 -8.18
C LYS A 728 4.00 28.49 -7.77
N GLY A 729 4.74 27.51 -7.28
CA GLY A 729 6.09 27.63 -6.74
C GLY A 729 6.14 28.26 -5.35
N ILE A 730 5.04 28.19 -4.60
CA ILE A 730 4.97 28.64 -3.20
C ILE A 730 5.66 27.58 -2.33
N PHE A 731 6.72 27.98 -1.63
CA PHE A 731 7.45 27.12 -0.71
C PHE A 731 6.57 26.77 0.50
N LEU A 732 6.61 25.52 0.94
CA LEU A 732 5.76 24.98 2.02
C LEU A 732 6.61 24.49 3.20
N ASN A 733 6.64 25.30 4.26
CA ASN A 733 7.27 24.99 5.54
C ASN A 733 6.17 24.56 6.53
N ILE A 734 5.89 23.26 6.66
CA ILE A 734 4.71 22.75 7.39
C ILE A 734 5.08 21.61 8.36
N PRO A 735 4.50 21.50 9.58
CA PRO A 735 4.96 20.55 10.60
C PRO A 735 4.42 19.11 10.42
N ASP A 736 3.90 18.76 9.24
CA ASP A 736 3.19 17.51 8.96
C ASP A 736 3.60 16.89 7.59
N TRP A 737 3.47 15.57 7.45
CA TRP A 737 4.05 14.80 6.35
C TRP A 737 3.21 14.83 5.04
N TYR A 738 3.37 15.88 4.23
CA TYR A 738 2.69 16.01 2.93
C TYR A 738 3.64 16.07 1.72
N TYR A 739 4.87 15.53 1.82
CA TYR A 739 5.87 15.63 0.75
C TYR A 739 5.34 15.15 -0.61
N LEU A 740 4.69 13.99 -0.63
CA LEU A 740 4.12 13.39 -1.84
C LEU A 740 2.92 14.17 -2.42
N SER A 741 2.39 15.14 -1.67
CA SER A 741 1.34 16.09 -2.05
C SER A 741 1.84 17.53 -2.20
N GLY A 742 3.15 17.75 -2.33
CA GLY A 742 3.74 19.05 -2.71
C GLY A 742 4.40 19.84 -1.59
N SER A 743 4.38 19.41 -0.32
CA SER A 743 5.17 20.08 0.71
C SER A 743 6.67 19.84 0.51
N THR A 744 7.51 20.80 0.89
CA THR A 744 8.98 20.73 0.70
C THR A 744 9.72 20.48 2.01
N LYS A 745 9.27 21.06 3.13
CA LYS A 745 9.89 20.86 4.45
C LYS A 745 8.91 20.45 5.56
N ASN A 746 9.43 19.64 6.49
CA ASN A 746 8.87 19.37 7.82
C ASN A 746 9.95 19.49 8.90
N SER A 747 9.58 19.73 10.16
CA SER A 747 10.53 19.76 11.29
C SER A 747 11.35 18.47 11.37
N ILE A 748 12.62 18.59 11.73
CA ILE A 748 13.52 17.46 11.99
C ILE A 748 13.10 16.61 13.21
N GLY A 749 12.19 17.13 14.04
CA GLY A 749 11.81 16.55 15.32
C GLY A 749 12.65 17.12 16.46
N TYR A 750 12.07 18.06 17.21
CA TYR A 750 12.65 18.63 18.43
C TYR A 750 11.53 19.00 19.40
N ARG A 751 11.86 19.09 20.70
CA ARG A 751 10.96 19.68 21.70
C ARG A 751 11.30 21.15 21.86
N GLU A 752 10.34 22.06 21.67
CA GLU A 752 10.61 23.51 21.64
C GLU A 752 11.30 24.05 22.89
N VAL A 753 10.93 23.57 24.07
CA VAL A 753 11.55 23.99 25.35
C VAL A 753 13.01 23.52 25.51
N ASN A 754 13.56 22.74 24.57
CA ASN A 754 15.00 22.50 24.51
C ASN A 754 15.76 23.79 24.11
N TRP A 755 15.10 24.74 23.44
CA TRP A 755 15.68 26.03 23.05
C TRP A 755 15.63 27.09 24.15
N SER A 756 14.96 26.83 25.29
CA SER A 756 15.11 27.62 26.52
C SER A 756 16.24 27.12 27.43
N LEU A 757 16.96 26.08 27.03
CA LEU A 757 18.20 25.65 27.68
C LEU A 757 19.37 26.59 27.32
N PRO A 758 20.41 26.67 28.15
CA PRO A 758 21.64 27.40 27.82
C PRO A 758 22.25 27.00 26.47
N ARG A 759 22.79 27.99 25.75
CA ARG A 759 23.27 27.87 24.34
C ARG A 759 24.19 26.66 24.11
N GLU A 760 25.09 26.35 25.04
CA GLU A 760 26.03 25.22 24.89
C GLU A 760 25.32 23.86 24.83
N ARG A 761 24.16 23.74 25.47
CA ARG A 761 23.33 22.52 25.47
C ARG A 761 22.47 22.43 24.20
N GLN A 762 22.00 23.56 23.70
CA GLN A 762 21.25 23.64 22.44
C GLN A 762 22.07 23.07 21.26
N LEU A 763 23.38 23.31 21.23
CA LEU A 763 24.28 22.76 20.20
C LEU A 763 24.29 21.22 20.19
N VAL A 764 24.56 20.60 21.35
CA VAL A 764 24.63 19.12 21.47
C VAL A 764 23.27 18.48 21.18
N LEU A 765 22.18 19.03 21.73
CA LEU A 765 20.82 18.53 21.48
C LEU A 765 20.40 18.74 20.01
N GLY A 766 20.79 19.85 19.39
CA GLY A 766 20.56 20.11 17.96
C GLY A 766 21.20 19.04 17.09
N ARG A 767 22.47 18.69 17.33
CA ARG A 767 23.14 17.61 16.57
C ARG A 767 22.57 16.22 16.87
N GLN A 768 22.04 15.97 18.07
CA GLN A 768 21.28 14.74 18.34
C GLN A 768 20.02 14.65 17.48
N ASN A 769 19.19 15.71 17.46
CA ASN A 769 17.96 15.75 16.65
C ASN A 769 18.29 15.57 15.16
N MET A 770 19.29 16.28 14.65
CA MET A 770 19.70 16.21 13.24
C MET A 770 20.28 14.84 12.86
N PHE A 771 21.04 14.19 13.74
CA PHE A 771 21.57 12.84 13.54
C PHE A 771 20.47 11.76 13.58
N ASP A 772 19.48 11.89 14.45
CA ASP A 772 18.41 10.89 14.54
C ASP A 772 17.38 11.05 13.41
N GLY A 773 17.09 12.30 13.02
CA GLY A 773 16.04 12.65 12.06
C GLY A 773 16.45 12.70 10.59
N THR A 774 17.72 12.52 10.22
CA THR A 774 18.17 12.45 8.79
C THR A 774 18.40 11.02 8.28
N TYR A 775 17.91 10.02 9.00
CA TYR A 775 17.89 8.63 8.52
C TYR A 775 16.79 8.35 7.49
N ASP A 776 15.57 8.84 7.69
CA ASP A 776 14.40 8.53 6.83
C ASP A 776 14.09 9.61 5.77
N ARG A 777 14.93 10.66 5.70
CA ARG A 777 14.74 11.85 4.86
C ARG A 777 16.06 12.52 4.48
N LEU A 778 16.06 13.26 3.37
CA LEU A 778 17.15 14.16 2.99
C LEU A 778 17.30 15.32 3.98
N PRO A 779 18.49 15.91 4.17
CA PRO A 779 18.64 17.13 4.96
C PRO A 779 17.76 18.29 4.47
N SER A 780 17.59 18.41 3.15
CA SER A 780 16.73 19.40 2.51
C SER A 780 15.25 19.23 2.85
N MET A 781 14.79 18.03 3.21
CA MET A 781 13.41 17.79 3.66
C MET A 781 13.12 18.43 5.03
N SER A 782 14.12 18.89 5.79
CA SER A 782 13.89 19.34 7.15
C SER A 782 14.42 20.72 7.55
N TRP A 783 13.81 21.25 8.61
CA TRP A 783 14.29 22.42 9.35
C TRP A 783 14.60 22.05 10.82
N THR A 784 15.48 22.85 11.43
CA THR A 784 15.62 22.95 12.89
C THR A 784 15.31 24.39 13.33
N PHE A 785 15.24 24.69 14.63
CA PHE A 785 14.82 26.01 15.12
C PHE A 785 15.92 26.65 15.96
N VAL A 786 16.18 27.95 15.74
CA VAL A 786 17.20 28.70 16.49
C VAL A 786 16.64 30.07 16.87
N PRO A 787 16.12 30.23 18.11
CA PRO A 787 15.64 31.53 18.56
C PRO A 787 16.83 32.45 18.85
N LEU A 788 16.87 33.60 18.18
CA LEU A 788 17.87 34.63 18.45
C LEU A 788 17.48 35.44 19.69
N THR A 789 16.18 35.73 19.86
CA THR A 789 15.59 36.33 21.06
C THR A 789 15.25 35.29 22.12
N GLU A 790 14.88 35.71 23.33
CA GLU A 790 14.36 34.79 24.34
C GLU A 790 13.11 34.06 23.84
N TYR A 791 13.00 32.78 24.20
CA TYR A 791 11.89 31.90 23.86
C TYR A 791 11.69 30.87 24.98
N HIS A 792 10.43 30.53 25.30
CA HIS A 792 10.03 29.62 26.38
C HIS A 792 10.75 29.83 27.74
N GLY A 793 11.06 31.09 28.10
CA GLY A 793 11.55 31.50 29.42
C GLY A 793 13.01 31.16 29.77
N GLY A 794 13.88 30.99 28.77
CA GLY A 794 15.29 30.58 28.97
C GLY A 794 16.25 31.67 29.47
N GLY A 795 15.83 32.92 29.51
CA GLY A 795 16.64 34.07 29.92
C GLY A 795 17.94 34.26 29.13
N ALA A 796 18.82 35.12 29.68
CA ALA A 796 20.11 35.50 29.07
C ALA A 796 21.13 34.35 28.91
N ALA A 797 20.84 33.14 29.40
CA ALA A 797 21.66 31.95 29.15
C ALA A 797 21.31 31.25 27.82
N ALA A 798 20.06 31.36 27.36
CA ALA A 798 19.54 30.75 26.14
C ALA A 798 19.56 31.70 24.93
N THR A 799 19.21 32.97 25.13
CA THR A 799 19.13 34.03 24.09
C THR A 799 20.45 34.25 23.36
N ILE A 800 20.44 34.47 22.04
CA ILE A 800 21.66 34.71 21.24
C ILE A 800 21.91 36.22 21.01
N GLU A 801 20.87 37.05 20.98
CA GLU A 801 21.00 38.52 21.01
C GLU A 801 21.60 39.02 22.34
N PRO A 802 22.50 40.03 22.37
CA PRO A 802 23.15 40.67 21.23
C PRO A 802 24.13 39.73 20.50
N LEU A 803 24.01 39.68 19.17
CA LEU A 803 24.70 38.70 18.33
C LEU A 803 26.23 38.81 18.43
N ASP A 804 26.81 40.02 18.53
CA ASP A 804 28.26 40.19 18.59
C ASP A 804 28.87 39.68 19.91
N THR A 805 28.14 39.85 21.02
CA THR A 805 28.54 39.32 22.33
C THR A 805 28.50 37.78 22.38
N HIS A 806 27.66 37.15 21.56
CA HIS A 806 27.50 35.69 21.50
C HIS A 806 27.99 35.07 20.18
N VAL A 807 28.78 35.80 19.37
CA VAL A 807 29.13 35.43 17.99
C VAL A 807 29.74 34.03 17.84
N LYS A 808 30.46 33.53 18.87
CA LYS A 808 30.97 32.15 18.89
C LYS A 808 29.85 31.10 18.90
N ALA A 809 28.83 31.30 19.73
CA ALA A 809 27.68 30.40 19.80
C ALA A 809 26.83 30.52 18.53
N TYR A 810 26.57 31.73 18.06
CA TYR A 810 25.84 31.97 16.81
C TYR A 810 26.51 31.26 15.61
N LYS A 811 27.83 31.44 15.43
CA LYS A 811 28.61 30.72 14.41
C LYS A 811 28.53 29.20 14.57
N ALA A 812 28.59 28.69 15.79
CA ALA A 812 28.48 27.25 16.04
C ALA A 812 27.09 26.69 15.63
N HIS A 813 26.00 27.42 15.87
CA HIS A 813 24.67 27.07 15.37
C HIS A 813 24.63 27.04 13.84
N MET A 814 25.14 28.08 13.16
CA MET A 814 25.15 28.13 11.69
C MET A 814 25.96 26.99 11.07
N ILE A 815 27.16 26.74 11.59
CA ILE A 815 28.04 25.66 11.10
C ILE A 815 27.43 24.27 11.32
N GLN A 816 26.82 23.99 12.48
CA GLN A 816 26.23 22.65 12.70
C GLN A 816 24.97 22.41 11.88
N ASN A 817 24.18 23.45 11.59
CA ASN A 817 22.94 23.31 10.82
C ASN A 817 23.26 23.14 9.33
N TYR A 818 23.96 24.13 8.74
CA TYR A 818 24.30 24.12 7.31
C TYR A 818 25.33 23.05 6.95
N GLY A 819 26.25 22.73 7.87
CA GLY A 819 27.19 21.62 7.75
C GLY A 819 26.56 20.23 7.94
N MET A 820 25.27 20.15 8.27
CA MET A 820 24.47 18.92 8.16
C MET A 820 23.40 19.05 7.07
N GLY A 821 23.41 20.11 6.26
CA GLY A 821 22.42 20.37 5.20
C GLY A 821 21.06 20.89 5.66
N LEU A 822 20.83 21.04 6.96
CA LEU A 822 19.57 21.57 7.48
C LEU A 822 19.55 23.09 7.47
N GLN A 823 18.40 23.62 7.03
CA GLN A 823 18.06 25.02 7.26
C GLN A 823 17.51 25.19 8.68
N ALA A 824 17.64 26.39 9.21
CA ALA A 824 17.16 26.68 10.54
C ALA A 824 16.29 27.93 10.57
N CYS A 825 15.19 27.83 11.32
CA CYS A 825 14.32 28.94 11.65
C CYS A 825 15.06 29.90 12.60
N TYR A 826 15.95 30.73 12.06
CA TYR A 826 16.60 31.82 12.80
C TYR A 826 15.53 32.87 13.13
N ARG A 827 15.01 32.84 14.36
CA ARG A 827 13.85 33.66 14.75
C ARG A 827 14.27 34.85 15.60
N GLY A 828 14.16 36.05 15.04
CA GLY A 828 14.57 37.29 15.70
C GLY A 828 14.33 38.54 14.83
N PRO A 829 14.91 39.69 15.21
CA PRO A 829 14.71 40.94 14.50
C PRO A 829 15.66 41.14 13.30
N ARG A 830 16.76 40.39 13.20
CA ARG A 830 17.89 40.62 12.28
C ARG A 830 18.84 39.41 12.20
N LEU A 831 19.70 39.37 11.18
CA LEU A 831 20.79 38.40 11.01
C LEU A 831 22.13 38.88 11.61
N TYR A 832 22.35 40.19 11.67
CA TYR A 832 23.56 40.79 12.25
C TYR A 832 23.26 42.11 12.98
N ASP A 833 24.14 42.45 13.91
CA ASP A 833 24.08 43.64 14.76
C ASP A 833 25.28 44.58 14.59
N THR A 834 26.36 44.10 13.97
CA THR A 834 27.63 44.80 13.73
C THR A 834 28.27 44.29 12.43
N GLU A 835 29.23 45.02 11.89
CA GLU A 835 30.02 44.52 10.73
C GLU A 835 30.80 43.22 11.06
N ARG A 836 31.09 42.96 12.34
CA ARG A 836 31.74 41.72 12.81
C ARG A 836 30.80 40.52 12.73
N THR A 837 29.54 40.67 13.12
CA THR A 837 28.53 39.60 12.94
C THR A 837 28.11 39.45 11.49
N LYS A 838 27.98 40.55 10.73
CA LYS A 838 27.74 40.52 9.28
C LYS A 838 28.80 39.72 8.53
N SER A 839 30.08 40.03 8.77
CA SER A 839 31.22 39.32 8.19
C SER A 839 31.22 37.83 8.55
N MET A 840 30.82 37.49 9.78
CA MET A 840 30.70 36.10 10.23
C MET A 840 29.57 35.35 9.50
N VAL A 841 28.39 35.97 9.33
CA VAL A 841 27.28 35.37 8.58
C VAL A 841 27.70 35.13 7.12
N ILE A 842 28.32 36.13 6.47
CA ILE A 842 28.83 36.01 5.09
C ILE A 842 29.83 34.86 4.98
N GLU A 843 30.83 34.78 5.87
CA GLU A 843 31.85 33.70 5.87
C GLU A 843 31.20 32.29 5.90
N VAL A 844 30.13 32.12 6.68
CA VAL A 844 29.45 30.82 6.83
C VAL A 844 28.48 30.55 5.68
N VAL A 845 27.78 31.56 5.16
CA VAL A 845 26.89 31.43 4.00
C VAL A 845 27.68 31.16 2.72
N ASP A 846 28.79 31.85 2.49
CA ASP A 846 29.68 31.62 1.34
C ASP A 846 30.28 30.20 1.38
N TRP A 847 30.69 29.73 2.57
CA TRP A 847 31.16 28.35 2.75
C TRP A 847 30.06 27.32 2.43
N TYR A 848 28.83 27.53 2.93
CA TYR A 848 27.70 26.66 2.62
C TYR A 848 27.36 26.69 1.12
N LYS A 849 27.27 27.87 0.49
CA LYS A 849 26.97 28.00 -0.94
C LYS A 849 28.07 27.42 -1.84
N LYS A 850 29.34 27.52 -1.45
CA LYS A 850 30.47 26.88 -2.13
C LYS A 850 30.39 25.34 -2.13
N TYR A 851 29.80 24.75 -1.10
CA TYR A 851 29.69 23.29 -0.92
C TYR A 851 28.25 22.78 -0.91
N ARG A 852 27.31 23.55 -1.49
CA ARG A 852 25.87 23.35 -1.32
C ARG A 852 25.42 21.97 -1.78
N ASP A 853 25.87 21.54 -2.96
CA ASP A 853 25.42 20.29 -3.58
C ASP A 853 25.78 19.07 -2.70
N ILE A 854 27.02 18.99 -2.20
CA ILE A 854 27.43 17.89 -1.30
C ILE A 854 26.80 18.06 0.09
N LEU A 855 26.75 19.27 0.66
CA LEU A 855 26.11 19.50 1.96
C LEU A 855 24.58 19.28 1.97
N ASN A 856 23.94 19.16 0.81
CA ASN A 856 22.51 18.80 0.70
C ASN A 856 22.29 17.32 0.35
N SER A 857 23.34 16.60 -0.03
CA SER A 857 23.26 15.19 -0.41
C SER A 857 23.04 14.27 0.80
N PRO A 858 22.60 13.00 0.60
CA PRO A 858 22.30 12.06 1.68
C PRO A 858 23.43 11.89 2.72
N ILE A 859 23.06 11.62 3.97
CA ILE A 859 24.00 11.46 5.09
C ILE A 859 24.28 9.98 5.39
N VAL A 860 25.57 9.66 5.49
CA VAL A 860 26.12 8.50 6.20
C VAL A 860 26.44 8.90 7.64
N HIS A 861 25.82 8.21 8.59
CA HIS A 861 25.87 8.53 10.01
C HIS A 861 27.12 7.91 10.68
N LEU A 862 28.07 8.74 11.10
CA LEU A 862 29.33 8.26 11.68
C LEU A 862 29.22 8.04 13.20
N LYS A 863 28.85 9.08 13.96
CA LYS A 863 28.74 8.99 15.43
C LYS A 863 27.81 10.05 16.02
N ARG A 864 26.79 9.60 16.74
CA ARG A 864 25.79 10.45 17.42
C ARG A 864 26.41 11.28 18.53
N ALA A 865 26.01 12.55 18.64
CA ALA A 865 26.47 13.46 19.70
C ALA A 865 26.14 12.94 21.11
N ASN A 866 27.16 12.85 21.97
CA ASN A 866 27.04 12.38 23.36
C ASN A 866 27.53 13.39 24.43
N GLY A 867 28.09 14.53 24.00
CA GLY A 867 28.58 15.59 24.90
C GLY A 867 29.91 15.29 25.62
N ARG A 868 30.56 14.15 25.35
CA ARG A 868 31.79 13.69 26.03
C ARG A 868 32.97 13.46 25.09
N GLU A 869 32.68 13.18 23.83
CA GLU A 869 33.65 12.76 22.82
C GLU A 869 33.32 13.44 21.50
N MET A 870 34.22 13.33 20.51
CA MET A 870 33.95 13.78 19.15
C MET A 870 32.73 13.06 18.56
N ASP A 871 31.88 13.83 17.87
CA ASP A 871 30.70 13.38 17.13
C ASP A 871 30.76 13.85 15.66
N GLY A 872 29.97 13.26 14.76
CA GLY A 872 30.04 13.61 13.34
C GLY A 872 29.19 12.79 12.38
N ILE A 873 29.14 13.27 11.14
CA ILE A 873 28.43 12.69 9.98
C ILE A 873 29.28 12.83 8.71
N MET A 874 28.85 12.19 7.62
CA MET A 874 29.40 12.44 6.29
C MET A 874 28.29 12.50 5.24
N HIS A 875 28.22 13.60 4.49
CA HIS A 875 27.41 13.63 3.27
C HIS A 875 28.09 12.82 2.17
N VAL A 876 27.32 12.13 1.33
CA VAL A 876 27.82 11.32 0.21
C VAL A 876 27.01 11.56 -1.06
N ASN A 877 27.70 11.62 -2.21
CA ASN A 877 27.06 11.62 -3.52
C ASN A 877 28.05 11.10 -4.59
N PRO A 878 27.85 9.92 -5.18
CA PRO A 878 28.79 9.35 -6.13
C PRO A 878 28.88 10.11 -7.46
N GLU A 879 27.87 10.92 -7.82
CA GLU A 879 27.85 11.67 -9.08
C GLU A 879 28.53 13.06 -8.99
N LEU A 880 28.85 13.55 -7.78
CA LEU A 880 29.54 14.84 -7.58
C LEU A 880 31.06 14.73 -7.67
N LYS A 881 31.71 15.88 -7.91
CA LYS A 881 33.18 16.05 -7.84
C LYS A 881 33.69 15.91 -6.41
N GLU A 882 33.07 16.59 -5.45
CA GLU A 882 33.23 16.35 -4.02
C GLU A 882 32.30 15.20 -3.64
N LYS A 883 32.74 13.96 -3.85
CA LYS A 883 31.96 12.72 -3.65
C LYS A 883 31.53 12.49 -2.20
N GLY A 884 32.22 13.11 -1.26
CA GLY A 884 31.86 13.07 0.16
C GLY A 884 32.33 14.30 0.91
N MET A 885 31.62 14.65 1.98
CA MET A 885 32.03 15.70 2.91
C MET A 885 31.76 15.28 4.36
N ALA A 886 32.84 14.95 5.08
CA ALA A 886 32.78 14.53 6.48
C ALA A 886 32.90 15.74 7.42
N MET A 887 32.01 15.80 8.41
CA MET A 887 31.88 16.89 9.38
C MET A 887 31.97 16.33 10.80
N PHE A 888 32.89 16.87 11.59
CA PHE A 888 33.14 16.44 12.96
C PHE A 888 33.10 17.61 13.93
N PHE A 889 32.59 17.36 15.14
CA PHE A 889 32.38 18.36 16.19
C PHE A 889 32.99 17.88 17.51
N ASN A 890 33.55 18.81 18.27
CA ASN A 890 34.06 18.57 19.60
C ASN A 890 33.18 19.30 20.63
N PRO A 891 32.40 18.59 21.47
CA PRO A 891 31.58 19.23 22.50
C PRO A 891 32.39 19.67 23.74
N THR A 892 33.63 19.19 23.92
CA THR A 892 34.36 19.31 25.19
C THR A 892 35.19 20.59 25.32
N ASN A 893 35.67 20.83 26.54
CA ASN A 893 36.50 21.97 26.91
C ASN A 893 37.98 21.80 26.50
N GLU A 894 38.37 20.65 25.94
CA GLU A 894 39.75 20.28 25.61
C GLU A 894 39.91 19.98 24.11
N GLU A 895 41.13 19.96 23.60
CA GLU A 895 41.39 19.58 22.21
C GLU A 895 41.32 18.06 22.04
N ILE A 896 40.45 17.57 21.15
CA ILE A 896 40.38 16.15 20.80
C ILE A 896 41.24 15.87 19.56
N THR A 897 42.05 14.82 19.63
CA THR A 897 42.68 14.18 18.47
C THR A 897 42.34 12.69 18.48
N GLN A 898 41.73 12.18 17.42
CA GLN A 898 41.28 10.79 17.32
C GLN A 898 41.44 10.28 15.87
N THR A 899 41.91 9.04 15.71
CA THR A 899 41.83 8.34 14.41
C THR A 899 40.44 7.73 14.24
N ILE A 900 39.81 8.02 13.10
CA ILE A 900 38.49 7.54 12.69
C ILE A 900 38.66 6.68 11.43
N GLN A 901 38.03 5.51 11.41
CA GLN A 901 37.79 4.79 10.16
C GLN A 901 36.60 5.44 9.46
N LEU A 902 36.85 6.10 8.33
CA LEU A 902 35.84 6.81 7.56
C LEU A 902 35.31 5.85 6.46
N PRO A 903 34.03 5.42 6.49
CA PRO A 903 33.49 4.43 5.55
C PRO A 903 33.10 5.09 4.22
N LEU A 904 33.87 4.85 3.16
CA LEU A 904 33.74 5.54 1.88
C LEU A 904 32.89 4.82 0.83
N TYR A 905 32.34 3.63 1.11
CA TYR A 905 31.57 2.84 0.14
C TYR A 905 30.56 3.67 -0.68
N TYR A 906 29.73 4.46 -0.01
CA TYR A 906 28.68 5.28 -0.64
C TYR A 906 29.19 6.50 -1.44
N THR A 907 30.50 6.72 -1.53
CA THR A 907 31.12 7.70 -2.46
C THR A 907 31.34 7.13 -3.87
N GLY A 908 31.19 5.81 -4.04
CA GLY A 908 31.50 5.09 -5.29
C GLY A 908 33.00 4.98 -5.58
N LEU A 909 33.87 5.18 -4.58
CA LEU A 909 35.31 4.94 -4.68
C LEU A 909 35.63 3.48 -4.37
N THR A 910 36.51 2.87 -5.18
CA THR A 910 36.78 1.41 -5.13
C THR A 910 38.18 1.03 -4.63
N GLU A 911 39.21 1.82 -4.94
CA GLU A 911 40.62 1.47 -4.67
C GLU A 911 41.37 2.57 -3.90
N VAL A 912 41.16 3.83 -4.29
CA VAL A 912 41.91 4.99 -3.77
C VAL A 912 40.95 6.15 -3.49
N ALA A 913 41.12 6.80 -2.33
CA ALA A 913 40.46 8.04 -1.97
C ALA A 913 41.44 9.20 -1.88
N ARG A 914 41.01 10.38 -2.33
CA ARG A 914 41.74 11.64 -2.17
C ARG A 914 40.99 12.50 -1.18
N ILE A 915 41.58 12.71 0.00
CA ILE A 915 40.93 13.43 1.11
C ILE A 915 41.67 14.72 1.41
N GLN A 916 40.91 15.82 1.55
CA GLN A 916 41.41 17.15 1.83
C GLN A 916 40.81 17.68 3.13
N GLU A 917 41.66 17.95 4.14
CA GLU A 917 41.24 18.66 5.36
C GLU A 917 41.04 20.15 5.02
N LYS A 918 39.80 20.64 5.17
CA LYS A 918 39.40 22.01 4.81
C LYS A 918 39.90 22.41 3.40
N GLU A 919 40.70 23.47 3.29
CA GLU A 919 41.37 23.91 2.05
C GLU A 919 42.87 23.57 2.04
N GLY A 920 43.32 22.68 2.93
CA GLY A 920 44.70 22.26 3.07
C GLY A 920 45.19 21.31 1.96
N PRO A 921 46.36 20.66 2.14
CA PRO A 921 46.87 19.71 1.16
C PRO A 921 45.99 18.47 1.03
N VAL A 922 45.79 18.00 -0.19
CA VAL A 922 45.13 16.71 -0.47
C VAL A 922 46.08 15.56 -0.11
N LYS A 923 45.58 14.57 0.63
CA LYS A 923 46.26 13.31 0.95
C LYS A 923 45.59 12.16 0.22
N THR A 924 46.37 11.14 -0.16
CA THR A 924 45.88 9.96 -0.87
C THR A 924 45.91 8.75 0.06
N TYR A 925 44.82 7.97 0.07
CA TYR A 925 44.64 6.78 0.89
C TYR A 925 44.21 5.61 0.00
N THR A 926 44.79 4.45 0.18
CA THR A 926 44.23 3.18 -0.34
C THR A 926 43.03 2.80 0.53
N LEU A 927 41.94 2.35 -0.08
CA LEU A 927 40.78 1.84 0.67
C LEU A 927 41.10 0.48 1.29
N GLU A 928 40.63 0.28 2.53
CA GLU A 928 40.56 -1.03 3.15
C GLU A 928 39.50 -1.91 2.47
N ARG A 929 39.49 -3.21 2.77
CA ARG A 929 38.54 -4.16 2.15
C ARG A 929 37.06 -3.85 2.41
N ASP A 930 36.76 -3.13 3.48
CA ASP A 930 35.42 -2.64 3.84
C ASP A 930 35.12 -1.23 3.27
N TYR A 931 35.96 -0.76 2.35
CA TYR A 931 35.94 0.59 1.76
C TYR A 931 36.15 1.72 2.78
N SER A 932 36.68 1.44 3.97
CA SER A 932 37.06 2.46 4.94
C SER A 932 38.48 2.98 4.74
N VAL A 933 38.81 4.14 5.32
CA VAL A 933 40.19 4.65 5.44
C VAL A 933 40.45 5.28 6.82
N PRO A 934 41.65 5.09 7.41
CA PRO A 934 42.01 5.69 8.69
C PRO A 934 42.44 7.16 8.53
N ILE A 935 41.65 8.09 9.06
CA ILE A 935 42.00 9.51 9.14
C ILE A 935 42.20 9.97 10.57
N THR A 936 43.30 10.68 10.86
CA THR A 936 43.47 11.37 12.14
C THR A 936 42.76 12.71 12.10
N VAL A 937 41.67 12.84 12.86
CA VAL A 937 40.90 14.06 13.03
C VAL A 937 41.37 14.79 14.29
N LYS A 938 41.64 16.08 14.16
CA LYS A 938 42.03 16.97 15.27
C LYS A 938 41.06 18.16 15.34
N ILE A 939 40.55 18.47 16.53
CA ILE A 939 39.53 19.52 16.74
C ILE A 939 39.78 20.26 18.07
N PRO A 940 39.91 21.61 18.04
CA PRO A 940 39.97 22.43 19.25
C PRO A 940 38.73 22.26 20.16
N ALA A 941 38.87 22.67 21.43
CA ALA A 941 37.77 22.77 22.39
C ALA A 941 36.57 23.54 21.82
N HIS A 942 35.36 22.99 22.00
CA HIS A 942 34.10 23.50 21.43
C HIS A 942 34.11 23.76 19.90
N GLY A 943 35.04 23.14 19.17
CA GLY A 943 35.31 23.40 17.76
C GLY A 943 34.69 22.39 16.80
N TYR A 944 35.02 22.55 15.51
CA TYR A 944 34.63 21.66 14.43
C TYR A 944 35.77 21.52 13.40
N ASN A 945 35.76 20.40 12.67
CA ASN A 945 36.67 20.17 11.54
C ASN A 945 35.95 19.40 10.41
N TRP A 946 36.41 19.56 9.17
CA TRP A 946 35.74 18.98 8.00
C TRP A 946 36.70 18.58 6.90
N PHE A 947 36.32 17.54 6.16
CA PHE A 947 37.14 16.88 5.15
C PHE A 947 36.32 16.66 3.88
N LYS A 948 36.87 17.04 2.73
CA LYS A 948 36.33 16.67 1.40
C LYS A 948 36.94 15.36 0.96
N ILE A 949 36.14 14.56 0.25
CA ILE A 949 36.54 13.35 -0.44
C ILE A 949 36.29 13.58 -1.94
N HIS A 950 37.32 13.34 -2.76
CA HIS A 950 37.35 13.52 -4.22
C HIS A 950 37.55 12.18 -4.94
#